data_AF-A0A6P2D750-F1
#
_entry.id   AF-A0A6P2D750-F1
#
_cell.length_a   1.000
_cell.length_b   1.000
_cell.length_c   1.000
_cell.angle_alpha   90.00
_cell.angle_beta   90.00
_cell.angle_gamma   90.00
#
_symmetry.space_group_name_H-M   'P 1'
#
loop_
_entity.id
_entity.type
_entity.pdbx_description
1 polymer ?
#
loop_
_entity_poly.entity_id
_entity_poly.type
_entity_poly.pdbx_seq_one_letter_code
_entity_poly.pdbx_strand_id
1 'polypeptide(L)'
;MRRFLLAVAVFLTATATPTFAGYIIIRVLLEGSGVGPGGDGIPGGPGGIGPNMPGGPSLGPPGGYTGGSKGGTPGMPGIGGSKGGPPGGYAGGSKGGPPGGMPIMPGAMGSSGFGKPGASFGGTSHVGAVEQDPTRSIVVVIPLETDLLKSRMDPAKNPGLNNPEFRKFALQYYGQKLSANLFIDSTSIQFYDELLRTPGPKKTRATEMRDKYEAWQRGKTDARLLYEAMELALHSGFAKEAIAYANELVTVAEDPKLSLPERDVKPFVATWGKVGKAIAERPPQLSDAEDWKSRLNFPNIRMADRYAIVYADNPAAEVQRRAAQLNDNLAAFYLWHATQGVVLPVPQKPLVVVLAPQASTLRKLHTMLDGLPMADAFFAPEHDLLVLSPERTDEVGQTFLRQTQQMFSQGLNRDQILTGHMPKLDHTGEKGPRPEDVARASTIAAVEKLAIDEADIAAVSREGTRQLMYAAGVLPKHVTLPSWLTNGAVNFYTRPRGPAYVTVGDSEKMNMHVALTTGYGVPNYVLQRYLRDLATKKELPADSARLLENVLGDVYFSGIKDGLDPDPAPPKKPKKSTQAAQPTRPRDDGEGSGGPMRPPIGPGPMRPGLGGPGGMPGPGLPGMPGGPGMIGGPGMSSGVLSADYEDPATLLRKKQQRLAIKANATSWSLYYYLIQHKPEQLRQYVAELNKLPRDLPIDGKTAFAVFVRVFKLSTTADGVADAKELKKFADEWLTYINTVPLVGVDIPLVAPEPPKNTTPGTGPGGFPGFPGASPGGGRPGGGGNPDQN
;
A
#
# COMPACT_ATOMS: atom_id res chain seq x y z
N MET A 1 38.37 11.14 -13.76
CA MET A 1 37.45 10.22 -13.05
C MET A 1 37.86 9.92 -11.60
N ARG A 2 39.11 9.49 -11.28
CA ARG A 2 39.50 9.18 -9.89
C ARG A 2 39.27 10.30 -8.86
N ARG A 3 39.48 11.58 -9.24
CA ARG A 3 39.21 12.73 -8.35
C ARG A 3 37.71 13.04 -8.18
N PHE A 4 36.86 12.70 -9.15
CA PHE A 4 35.39 12.82 -9.06
C PHE A 4 34.81 11.69 -8.19
N LEU A 5 35.31 10.46 -8.35
CA LEU A 5 34.95 9.33 -7.47
C LEU A 5 35.41 9.53 -6.03
N LEU A 6 36.57 10.17 -5.79
CA LEU A 6 37.01 10.55 -4.44
C LEU A 6 36.12 11.63 -3.81
N ALA A 7 35.65 12.62 -4.58
CA ALA A 7 34.71 13.63 -4.07
C ALA A 7 33.34 13.03 -3.71
N VAL A 8 32.84 12.08 -4.51
CA VAL A 8 31.60 11.34 -4.23
C VAL A 8 31.79 10.39 -3.03
N ALA A 9 32.93 9.72 -2.92
CA ALA A 9 33.23 8.84 -1.78
C ALA A 9 33.39 9.60 -0.46
N VAL A 10 34.02 10.78 -0.46
CA VAL A 10 34.15 11.63 0.74
C VAL A 10 32.79 12.20 1.18
N PHE A 11 31.89 12.53 0.24
CA PHE A 11 30.50 12.87 0.57
C PHE A 11 29.69 11.67 1.10
N LEU A 12 30.01 10.44 0.67
CA LEU A 12 29.35 9.22 1.14
C LEU A 12 29.87 8.71 2.50
N THR A 13 31.14 8.96 2.86
CA THR A 13 31.72 8.50 4.13
C THR A 13 31.48 9.46 5.30
N ALA A 14 31.18 10.74 5.05
CA ALA A 14 30.84 11.70 6.10
C ALA A 14 29.35 11.66 6.52
N THR A 15 28.52 10.89 5.80
CA THR A 15 27.12 10.64 6.18
C THR A 15 27.01 9.29 6.90
N ALA A 16 27.71 9.11 8.01
CA ALA A 16 27.10 8.32 9.07
C ALA A 16 25.82 9.08 9.39
N THR A 17 24.69 8.67 8.80
CA THR A 17 23.40 9.34 8.96
C THR A 17 23.27 9.58 10.46
N PRO A 18 23.21 10.84 10.93
CA PRO A 18 23.14 11.11 12.35
C PRO A 18 22.03 10.22 12.88
N THR A 19 22.36 9.41 13.88
CA THR A 19 21.41 8.47 14.47
C THR A 19 20.23 9.29 14.97
N PHE A 20 19.15 9.34 14.19
CA PHE A 20 17.98 10.15 14.49
C PHE A 20 17.29 9.55 15.71
N ALA A 21 17.45 10.19 16.86
CA ALA A 21 16.92 9.74 18.15
C ALA A 21 15.48 10.26 18.43
N GLY A 22 14.66 10.43 17.40
CA GLY A 22 13.39 11.17 17.47
C GLY A 22 12.19 10.44 16.88
N TYR A 23 12.20 9.10 16.82
CA TYR A 23 11.14 8.34 16.18
C TYR A 23 10.68 7.16 17.04
N ILE A 24 9.39 6.85 16.99
CA ILE A 24 8.83 5.58 17.45
C ILE A 24 8.15 4.89 16.28
N ILE A 25 8.08 3.56 16.35
CA ILE A 25 7.33 2.76 15.38
C ILE A 25 6.26 2.00 16.15
N ILE A 26 5.02 2.13 15.69
CA ILE A 26 3.89 1.35 16.20
C ILE A 26 3.48 0.38 15.12
N ARG A 27 3.39 -0.89 15.50
CA ARG A 27 2.94 -1.98 14.63
C ARG A 27 1.70 -2.61 15.24
N VAL A 28 0.59 -2.60 14.49
CA VAL A 28 -0.65 -3.27 14.85
C VAL A 28 -0.77 -4.56 14.05
N LEU A 29 -0.67 -5.68 14.76
CA LEU A 29 -0.87 -7.02 14.23
C LEU A 29 -2.35 -7.24 13.96
N LEU A 30 -2.66 -7.71 12.74
CA LEU A 30 -4.04 -8.02 12.39
C LEU A 30 -4.33 -9.47 12.73
N GLU A 31 -5.39 -9.69 13.49
CA GLU A 31 -5.90 -11.03 13.74
C GLU A 31 -6.45 -11.62 12.44
N GLY A 32 -5.87 -12.75 12.01
CA GLY A 32 -6.34 -13.49 10.86
C GLY A 32 -7.34 -14.54 11.26
N SER A 33 -8.61 -14.33 10.92
CA SER A 33 -9.60 -15.40 10.70
C SER A 33 -8.95 -16.48 9.82
N GLY A 34 -8.82 -17.72 10.29
CA GLY A 34 -8.15 -18.84 9.59
C GLY A 34 -8.75 -19.27 8.25
N VAL A 35 -9.61 -18.46 7.65
CA VAL A 35 -9.93 -18.54 6.23
C VAL A 35 -8.77 -17.84 5.52
N GLY A 36 -7.87 -18.62 4.93
CA GLY A 36 -6.83 -18.07 4.05
C GLY A 36 -7.45 -17.13 3.00
N PRO A 37 -6.65 -16.33 2.28
CA PRO A 37 -7.14 -15.33 1.32
C PRO A 37 -7.98 -15.89 0.14
N GLY A 38 -8.41 -17.15 0.15
CA GLY A 38 -9.25 -17.81 -0.85
C GLY A 38 -10.76 -17.75 -0.63
N GLY A 39 -11.25 -17.06 0.40
CA GLY A 39 -12.69 -16.93 0.66
C GLY A 39 -13.27 -15.60 0.20
N ASP A 40 -13.41 -15.37 -1.11
CA ASP A 40 -14.34 -14.36 -1.63
C ASP A 40 -15.78 -14.84 -1.38
N GLY A 41 -16.19 -14.77 -0.11
CA GLY A 41 -17.59 -14.79 0.26
C GLY A 41 -18.22 -13.51 -0.25
N ILE A 42 -18.67 -13.53 -1.50
CA ILE A 42 -19.66 -12.58 -2.02
C ILE A 42 -20.84 -12.61 -1.03
N PRO A 43 -21.15 -11.53 -0.31
CA PRO A 43 -22.36 -11.45 0.49
C PRO A 43 -23.54 -11.59 -0.47
N GLY A 44 -24.40 -12.59 -0.25
CA GLY A 44 -25.44 -13.02 -1.17
C GLY A 44 -26.25 -11.87 -1.77
N GLY A 45 -26.12 -11.70 -3.09
CA GLY A 45 -27.12 -11.02 -3.91
C GLY A 45 -28.23 -12.02 -4.28
N PRO A 46 -29.51 -11.60 -4.30
CA PRO A 46 -30.61 -12.51 -4.55
C PRO A 46 -30.68 -12.91 -6.03
N GLY A 47 -30.69 -14.22 -6.29
CA GLY A 47 -31.30 -14.86 -7.47
C GLY A 47 -30.71 -14.52 -8.83
N GLY A 48 -29.77 -15.34 -9.32
CA GLY A 48 -29.33 -15.34 -10.71
C GLY A 48 -29.27 -16.77 -11.25
N ILE A 49 -30.28 -17.13 -12.05
CA ILE A 49 -30.43 -18.40 -12.76
C ILE A 49 -29.25 -18.57 -13.74
N GLY A 50 -28.48 -19.64 -13.60
CA GLY A 50 -27.40 -19.97 -14.53
C GLY A 50 -27.91 -20.54 -15.86
N PRO A 51 -27.04 -20.58 -16.89
CA PRO A 51 -27.13 -21.68 -17.84
C PRO A 51 -25.78 -22.30 -18.22
N ASN A 52 -25.78 -23.63 -18.19
CA ASN A 52 -25.11 -24.59 -19.08
C ASN A 52 -23.95 -24.11 -19.97
N MET A 53 -22.78 -24.72 -19.74
CA MET A 53 -21.82 -25.02 -20.81
C MET A 53 -22.31 -26.21 -21.66
N PRO A 54 -21.97 -26.25 -22.96
CA PRO A 54 -21.09 -27.34 -23.38
C PRO A 54 -20.09 -26.99 -24.50
N GLY A 55 -18.89 -27.59 -24.40
CA GLY A 55 -18.11 -28.18 -25.52
C GLY A 55 -17.38 -27.26 -26.51
N GLY A 56 -16.04 -27.33 -26.56
CA GLY A 56 -15.25 -27.01 -27.77
C GLY A 56 -15.11 -28.25 -28.68
N PRO A 57 -14.18 -28.29 -29.66
CA PRO A 57 -13.57 -27.24 -30.49
C PRO A 57 -13.73 -27.52 -32.02
N SER A 58 -13.55 -26.53 -32.91
CA SER A 58 -13.23 -26.82 -34.33
C SER A 58 -12.53 -25.67 -35.06
N LEU A 59 -11.56 -26.06 -35.88
CA LEU A 59 -10.73 -25.30 -36.81
C LEU A 59 -11.53 -24.78 -38.03
N GLY A 60 -11.13 -23.61 -38.58
CA GLY A 60 -11.46 -23.18 -39.95
C GLY A 60 -11.45 -21.64 -40.18
N PRO A 61 -10.78 -21.11 -41.22
CA PRO A 61 -10.76 -19.68 -41.61
C PRO A 61 -11.87 -19.37 -42.66
N PRO A 62 -11.98 -18.24 -43.41
CA PRO A 62 -11.19 -16.98 -43.55
C PRO A 62 -12.05 -15.69 -43.69
N GLY A 63 -11.45 -14.55 -44.09
CA GLY A 63 -12.11 -13.58 -45.01
C GLY A 63 -12.19 -12.11 -44.58
N GLY A 64 -11.52 -11.23 -45.33
CA GLY A 64 -11.57 -9.78 -45.15
C GLY A 64 -12.75 -9.11 -45.85
N TYR A 65 -13.03 -7.85 -45.47
CA TYR A 65 -13.94 -6.96 -46.19
C TYR A 65 -13.39 -5.52 -46.27
N THR A 66 -13.37 -5.06 -47.51
CA THR A 66 -13.12 -3.70 -48.01
C THR A 66 -14.44 -3.00 -48.39
N GLY A 67 -14.45 -1.66 -48.34
CA GLY A 67 -15.42 -0.77 -49.00
C GLY A 67 -16.32 -0.02 -48.00
N GLY A 68 -16.42 1.30 -47.95
CA GLY A 68 -16.23 2.35 -48.96
C GLY A 68 -17.60 2.80 -49.46
N SER A 69 -18.07 4.01 -49.09
CA SER A 69 -19.11 4.71 -49.86
C SER A 69 -19.17 6.22 -49.58
N LYS A 70 -19.18 6.99 -50.66
CA LYS A 70 -19.34 8.45 -50.76
C LYS A 70 -20.78 8.77 -51.21
N GLY A 71 -21.31 9.89 -50.70
CA GLY A 71 -21.99 10.91 -51.53
C GLY A 71 -23.53 10.88 -51.61
N GLY A 72 -24.14 12.05 -51.39
CA GLY A 72 -25.44 12.40 -51.98
C GLY A 72 -26.39 13.28 -51.14
N THR A 73 -26.32 14.60 -51.31
CA THR A 73 -27.45 15.56 -51.24
C THR A 73 -28.07 15.69 -52.64
N PRO A 74 -29.37 16.07 -52.88
CA PRO A 74 -29.92 17.40 -52.51
C PRO A 74 -31.47 17.57 -52.32
N GLY A 75 -31.87 18.66 -51.64
CA GLY A 75 -32.86 19.61 -52.21
C GLY A 75 -34.32 19.69 -51.69
N MET A 76 -34.61 20.78 -50.95
CA MET A 76 -35.79 21.70 -51.01
C MET A 76 -37.22 21.25 -50.58
N PRO A 77 -38.20 22.18 -50.36
CA PRO A 77 -38.13 23.60 -49.93
C PRO A 77 -39.19 24.06 -48.88
N GLY A 78 -38.81 25.06 -48.05
CA GLY A 78 -39.47 26.38 -47.93
C GLY A 78 -40.81 26.60 -47.18
N ILE A 79 -40.95 27.86 -46.69
CA ILE A 79 -42.11 28.58 -46.10
C ILE A 79 -42.15 28.49 -44.56
N GLY A 80 -41.75 29.51 -43.79
CA GLY A 80 -42.33 30.87 -43.65
C GLY A 80 -43.17 30.88 -42.36
N GLY A 81 -43.15 31.80 -41.40
CA GLY A 81 -42.56 33.11 -41.14
C GLY A 81 -43.17 33.62 -39.81
N SER A 82 -42.74 34.81 -39.37
CA SER A 82 -43.29 35.64 -38.27
C SER A 82 -42.88 35.28 -36.82
N LYS A 83 -42.04 36.08 -36.16
CA LYS A 83 -42.26 37.41 -35.54
C LYS A 83 -43.20 37.37 -34.32
N GLY A 84 -42.68 37.82 -33.17
CA GLY A 84 -43.49 38.50 -32.16
C GLY A 84 -43.17 38.18 -30.70
N GLY A 85 -42.22 38.94 -30.13
CA GLY A 85 -42.30 39.65 -28.84
C GLY A 85 -42.88 39.00 -27.55
N PRO A 86 -42.22 39.18 -26.39
CA PRO A 86 -42.75 38.93 -25.03
C PRO A 86 -43.62 40.15 -24.58
N PRO A 87 -44.43 40.15 -23.48
CA PRO A 87 -43.93 40.02 -22.10
C PRO A 87 -44.96 39.58 -21.02
N GLY A 88 -44.55 39.59 -19.75
CA GLY A 88 -45.41 40.03 -18.64
C GLY A 88 -45.81 38.97 -17.63
N GLY A 89 -45.30 39.12 -16.40
CA GLY A 89 -45.76 38.35 -15.24
C GLY A 89 -47.05 38.90 -14.63
N TYR A 90 -47.60 38.18 -13.66
CA TYR A 90 -48.45 38.75 -12.61
C TYR A 90 -48.45 37.82 -11.39
N ALA A 91 -48.27 38.45 -10.23
CA ALA A 91 -48.62 37.94 -8.92
C ALA A 91 -50.14 37.99 -8.72
N GLY A 92 -50.68 37.13 -7.86
CA GLY A 92 -52.06 37.26 -7.38
C GLY A 92 -52.60 35.96 -6.80
N GLY A 93 -52.68 35.89 -5.47
CA GLY A 93 -53.24 34.76 -4.74
C GLY A 93 -54.76 34.68 -4.83
N SER A 94 -55.31 33.55 -4.39
CA SER A 94 -56.68 33.48 -3.89
C SER A 94 -56.87 32.28 -2.97
N LYS A 95 -57.62 32.54 -1.89
CA LYS A 95 -58.13 31.61 -0.89
C LYS A 95 -59.25 30.74 -1.51
N GLY A 96 -59.34 29.50 -1.06
CA GLY A 96 -60.54 28.68 -1.25
C GLY A 96 -60.32 27.22 -0.81
N GLY A 97 -60.77 26.87 0.39
CA GLY A 97 -61.07 25.47 0.75
C GLY A 97 -62.57 25.18 0.57
N PRO A 98 -63.08 24.04 1.09
CA PRO A 98 -62.86 22.67 0.63
C PRO A 98 -64.20 22.05 0.11
N PRO A 99 -64.23 20.78 -0.37
CA PRO A 99 -64.62 19.71 0.55
C PRO A 99 -64.03 18.31 0.26
N GLY A 100 -63.91 17.52 1.34
CA GLY A 100 -64.33 16.10 1.38
C GLY A 100 -63.55 15.06 0.57
N GLY A 101 -62.60 14.38 1.21
CA GLY A 101 -62.05 13.10 0.75
C GLY A 101 -61.46 12.32 1.92
N MET A 102 -62.00 11.13 2.19
CA MET A 102 -61.66 10.26 3.32
C MET A 102 -60.19 9.78 3.29
N PRO A 103 -59.54 9.54 4.45
CA PRO A 103 -58.23 8.91 4.47
C PRO A 103 -58.36 7.37 4.48
N ILE A 104 -57.86 6.75 3.40
CA ILE A 104 -57.54 5.32 3.35
C ILE A 104 -56.25 5.12 4.14
N MET A 105 -56.31 4.31 5.20
CA MET A 105 -55.13 3.82 5.91
C MET A 105 -54.36 2.80 5.08
N PRO A 106 -53.04 2.92 4.93
CA PRO A 106 -52.18 1.82 4.52
C PRO A 106 -51.79 0.99 5.75
N GLY A 107 -52.14 -0.29 5.70
CA GLY A 107 -51.94 -1.27 6.75
C GLY A 107 -50.48 -1.55 7.09
N ALA A 108 -50.28 -1.90 8.35
CA ALA A 108 -49.05 -2.38 8.95
C ALA A 108 -48.61 -3.71 8.33
N MET A 109 -47.43 -3.72 7.70
CA MET A 109 -46.72 -4.95 7.35
C MET A 109 -45.73 -5.31 8.47
N GLY A 110 -46.03 -6.43 9.13
CA GLY A 110 -45.10 -7.50 9.48
C GLY A 110 -43.73 -7.12 10.04
N SER A 111 -43.67 -7.03 11.38
CA SER A 111 -42.44 -7.18 12.16
C SER A 111 -41.83 -8.57 11.93
N SER A 112 -40.78 -8.66 11.13
CA SER A 112 -39.90 -9.82 11.02
C SER A 112 -39.03 -9.91 12.28
N GLY A 113 -39.30 -10.95 13.08
CA GLY A 113 -38.61 -11.21 14.33
C GLY A 113 -37.12 -11.46 14.15
N PHE A 114 -36.33 -10.75 14.94
CA PHE A 114 -34.92 -11.04 15.19
C PHE A 114 -34.79 -12.41 15.86
N GLY A 115 -34.33 -13.41 15.10
CA GLY A 115 -33.90 -14.70 15.62
C GLY A 115 -32.65 -14.55 16.48
N LYS A 116 -32.70 -15.11 17.70
CA LYS A 116 -31.54 -15.25 18.59
C LYS A 116 -30.44 -16.09 17.91
N PRO A 117 -29.16 -15.74 18.06
CA PRO A 117 -28.07 -16.61 17.61
C PRO A 117 -28.07 -17.90 18.43
N GLY A 118 -28.17 -19.03 17.74
CA GLY A 118 -28.19 -20.37 18.31
C GLY A 118 -26.86 -20.75 18.96
N ALA A 119 -26.96 -21.56 20.02
CA ALA A 119 -25.85 -22.10 20.78
C ALA A 119 -24.88 -22.89 19.88
N SER A 120 -23.61 -22.52 19.96
CA SER A 120 -22.49 -23.21 19.30
C SER A 120 -22.30 -24.61 19.90
N PHE A 121 -22.27 -25.63 19.04
CA PHE A 121 -22.00 -27.02 19.40
C PHE A 121 -20.56 -27.16 19.95
N GLY A 122 -20.45 -27.63 21.19
CA GLY A 122 -19.18 -27.91 21.86
C GLY A 122 -18.52 -29.19 21.34
N GLY A 123 -17.68 -29.06 20.31
CA GLY A 123 -16.67 -30.05 19.95
C GLY A 123 -15.28 -29.48 20.24
N THR A 124 -14.58 -30.02 21.23
CA THR A 124 -13.21 -29.63 21.58
C THR A 124 -12.21 -30.23 20.58
N SER A 125 -12.22 -29.75 19.35
CA SER A 125 -11.10 -29.99 18.43
C SER A 125 -9.92 -29.15 18.89
N HIS A 126 -8.79 -29.77 19.18
CA HIS A 126 -7.51 -29.09 19.44
C HIS A 126 -7.12 -28.27 18.19
N VAL A 127 -7.51 -27.00 18.18
CA VAL A 127 -7.08 -26.05 17.15
C VAL A 127 -5.61 -25.77 17.42
N GLY A 128 -4.72 -26.33 16.60
CA GLY A 128 -3.30 -26.00 16.63
C GLY A 128 -3.12 -24.49 16.48
N ALA A 129 -2.15 -23.92 17.21
CA ALA A 129 -1.85 -22.49 17.11
C ALA A 129 -1.59 -22.14 15.64
N VAL A 130 -2.50 -21.40 15.03
CA VAL A 130 -2.37 -20.94 13.64
C VAL A 130 -1.17 -19.98 13.61
N GLU A 131 -0.14 -20.33 12.85
CA GLU A 131 1.03 -19.48 12.68
C GLU A 131 0.58 -18.14 12.06
N GLN A 132 0.69 -17.06 12.84
CA GLN A 132 0.27 -15.73 12.42
C GLN A 132 1.30 -15.15 11.47
N ASP A 133 0.89 -14.84 10.24
CA ASP A 133 1.75 -14.15 9.27
C ASP A 133 2.12 -12.75 9.78
N PRO A 134 3.40 -12.49 10.13
CA PRO A 134 3.80 -11.21 10.67
C PRO A 134 3.74 -10.09 9.61
N THR A 135 3.63 -10.40 8.32
CA THR A 135 3.50 -9.35 7.30
C THR A 135 2.11 -8.70 7.29
N ARG A 136 1.10 -9.35 7.89
CA ARG A 136 -0.27 -8.81 8.03
C ARG A 136 -0.35 -7.85 9.21
N SER A 137 0.29 -6.69 9.07
CA SER A 137 0.28 -5.64 10.07
C SER A 137 0.26 -4.25 9.48
N ILE A 138 -0.34 -3.30 10.22
CA ILE A 138 -0.26 -1.87 9.94
C ILE A 138 0.92 -1.32 10.74
N VAL A 139 1.81 -0.58 10.08
CA VAL A 139 2.97 0.03 10.71
C VAL A 139 2.95 1.52 10.43
N VAL A 140 3.12 2.33 11.47
CA VAL A 140 3.26 3.79 11.36
C VAL A 140 4.53 4.24 12.06
N VAL A 141 5.23 5.19 11.44
CA VAL A 141 6.44 5.82 11.99
C VAL A 141 6.07 7.22 12.47
N ILE A 142 6.29 7.49 13.76
CA ILE A 142 5.84 8.74 14.40
C ILE A 142 7.06 9.56 14.80
N PRO A 143 7.24 10.78 14.25
CA PRO A 143 8.27 11.69 14.71
C PRO A 143 7.88 12.27 16.08
N LEU A 144 8.80 12.23 17.03
CA LEU A 144 8.65 12.80 18.37
C LEU A 144 9.74 13.83 18.63
N GLU A 145 9.33 15.08 18.80
CA GLU A 145 10.22 16.18 19.21
C GLU A 145 10.29 16.33 20.74
N THR A 146 9.41 15.66 21.47
CA THR A 146 9.32 15.70 22.93
C THR A 146 9.47 14.29 23.53
N ASP A 147 9.84 14.22 24.81
CA ASP A 147 9.77 12.98 25.58
C ASP A 147 8.35 12.41 25.60
N LEU A 148 8.25 11.08 25.58
CA LEU A 148 7.01 10.41 25.93
C LEU A 148 6.68 10.74 27.38
N LEU A 149 5.60 11.48 27.58
CA LEU A 149 5.15 11.89 28.90
C LEU A 149 4.52 10.69 29.60
N LYS A 150 4.83 10.49 30.88
CA LYS A 150 4.04 9.57 31.72
C LYS A 150 2.74 10.27 32.10
N SER A 151 1.60 9.64 31.83
CA SER A 151 0.28 10.17 32.14
C SER A 151 -0.58 9.09 32.77
N ARG A 152 -1.39 9.49 33.76
CA ARG A 152 -2.50 8.68 34.27
C ARG A 152 -3.77 9.03 33.51
N MET A 153 -4.62 8.05 33.25
CA MET A 153 -5.87 8.27 32.51
C MET A 153 -6.94 8.96 33.39
N ASP A 154 -6.96 8.65 34.68
CA ASP A 154 -7.83 9.29 35.67
C ASP A 154 -6.98 10.00 36.74
N PRO A 155 -6.44 11.21 36.49
CA PRO A 155 -5.55 11.87 37.44
C PRO A 155 -6.23 12.21 38.78
N ALA A 156 -7.57 12.21 38.85
CA ALA A 156 -8.33 12.50 40.05
C ALA A 156 -8.44 11.29 41.01
N LYS A 157 -8.16 10.07 40.54
CA LYS A 157 -8.22 8.87 41.39
C LYS A 157 -6.91 8.60 42.11
N ASN A 158 -7.05 8.20 43.38
CA ASN A 158 -5.93 7.84 44.25
C ASN A 158 -5.06 6.72 43.64
N PRO A 159 -3.73 6.77 43.83
CA PRO A 159 -2.78 5.76 43.30
C PRO A 159 -3.09 4.32 43.71
N GLY A 160 -3.86 4.10 44.79
CA GLY A 160 -4.24 2.78 45.29
C GLY A 160 -5.40 2.11 44.53
N LEU A 161 -6.07 2.82 43.61
CA LEU A 161 -7.05 2.25 42.69
C LEU A 161 -6.35 2.02 41.34
N ASN A 162 -6.46 0.82 40.75
CA ASN A 162 -5.84 0.41 39.47
C ASN A 162 -5.92 1.49 38.36
N ASN A 163 -5.00 2.46 38.38
CA ASN A 163 -4.93 3.57 37.44
C ASN A 163 -3.56 3.51 36.76
N PRO A 164 -3.41 2.64 35.75
CA PRO A 164 -2.12 2.41 35.11
C PRO A 164 -1.55 3.71 34.53
N GLU A 165 -0.22 3.83 34.62
CA GLU A 165 0.50 4.90 33.95
C GLU A 165 0.75 4.50 32.50
N PHE A 166 0.33 5.36 31.57
CA PHE A 166 0.55 5.19 30.14
C PHE A 166 1.58 6.21 29.65
N ARG A 167 2.30 5.84 28.59
CA ARG A 167 3.09 6.80 27.84
C ARG A 167 2.15 7.61 26.95
N LYS A 168 2.32 8.92 26.88
CA LYS A 168 1.51 9.81 26.06
C LYS A 168 2.39 10.58 25.09
N PHE A 169 1.93 10.72 23.86
CA PHE A 169 2.52 11.65 22.89
C PHE A 169 1.50 12.67 22.42
N ALA A 170 2.02 13.84 22.01
CA ALA A 170 1.29 14.84 21.27
C ALA A 170 2.11 15.20 20.04
N LEU A 171 1.48 15.17 18.87
CA LEU A 171 2.10 15.44 17.58
C LEU A 171 1.28 16.50 16.84
N GLN A 172 1.95 17.49 16.28
CA GLN A 172 1.35 18.33 15.25
C GLN A 172 1.49 17.62 13.91
N TYR A 173 0.37 17.24 13.32
CA TYR A 173 0.32 16.47 12.08
C TYR A 173 -0.64 17.16 11.10
N TYR A 174 -0.10 17.73 10.02
CA TYR A 174 -0.88 18.48 9.01
C TYR A 174 -1.81 19.56 9.60
N GLY A 175 -1.34 20.29 10.62
CA GLY A 175 -2.12 21.34 11.30
C GLY A 175 -3.15 20.82 12.30
N GLN A 176 -3.24 19.51 12.49
CA GLN A 176 -4.05 18.87 13.52
C GLN A 176 -3.16 18.46 14.69
N LYS A 177 -3.61 18.72 15.91
CA LYS A 177 -2.96 18.19 17.11
C LYS A 177 -3.50 16.79 17.38
N LEU A 178 -2.67 15.79 17.14
CA LEU A 178 -2.95 14.41 17.52
C LEU A 178 -2.39 14.16 18.92
N SER A 179 -3.18 13.56 19.79
CA SER A 179 -2.76 13.12 21.11
C SER A 179 -3.21 11.69 21.33
N ALA A 180 -2.32 10.83 21.80
CA ALA A 180 -2.69 9.47 22.15
C ALA A 180 -2.00 8.98 23.42
N ASN A 181 -2.75 8.21 24.21
CA ASN A 181 -2.22 7.41 25.31
C ASN A 181 -1.84 6.04 24.74
N LEU A 182 -0.56 5.71 24.78
CA LEU A 182 0.02 4.52 24.21
C LEU A 182 -0.30 3.30 25.06
N PHE A 183 -0.88 2.30 24.41
CA PHE A 183 -1.11 0.96 24.92
C PHE A 183 -0.20 -0.03 24.18
N ILE A 184 0.39 -0.97 24.92
CA ILE A 184 1.33 -1.95 24.39
C ILE A 184 1.04 -3.28 25.06
N ASP A 185 0.76 -4.33 24.28
CA ASP A 185 0.59 -5.70 24.77
C ASP A 185 1.54 -6.70 24.10
N SER A 186 2.35 -6.26 23.13
CA SER A 186 3.28 -7.08 22.33
C SER A 186 2.64 -8.16 21.45
N THR A 187 1.35 -8.46 21.67
CA THR A 187 0.56 -9.48 20.94
C THR A 187 -0.27 -8.88 19.81
N SER A 188 -0.85 -7.71 20.02
CA SER A 188 -1.67 -7.00 19.03
C SER A 188 -1.10 -5.64 18.67
N ILE A 189 -0.52 -4.94 19.66
CA ILE A 189 0.15 -3.66 19.48
C ILE A 189 1.60 -3.79 19.97
N GLN A 190 2.50 -3.70 19.01
CA GLN A 190 3.94 -3.71 19.23
C GLN A 190 4.51 -2.30 19.10
N PHE A 191 5.51 -2.03 19.92
CA PHE A 191 6.12 -0.72 20.04
C PHE A 191 7.64 -0.85 20.00
N TYR A 192 8.25 -0.11 19.08
CA TYR A 192 9.69 -0.09 18.85
C TYR A 192 10.20 1.32 19.15
N ASP A 193 11.08 1.44 20.15
CA ASP A 193 11.66 2.70 20.61
C ASP A 193 13.18 2.73 20.54
N GLU A 194 13.80 1.82 19.79
CA GLU A 194 15.24 1.83 19.54
C GLU A 194 15.66 3.16 18.89
N LEU A 195 14.84 3.67 17.97
CA LEU A 195 15.02 4.97 17.31
C LEU A 195 14.73 6.18 18.21
N LEU A 196 14.23 5.97 19.43
CA LEU A 196 14.08 7.02 20.44
C LEU A 196 15.25 6.98 21.45
N ARG A 197 15.80 5.79 21.69
CA ARG A 197 16.85 5.55 22.71
C ARG A 197 18.27 5.57 22.18
N THR A 198 18.45 5.55 20.86
CA THR A 198 19.79 5.59 20.26
C THR A 198 20.51 6.85 20.75
N PRO A 199 21.75 6.76 21.29
CA PRO A 199 22.43 7.90 21.87
C PRO A 199 22.57 9.02 20.82
N GLY A 200 21.93 10.15 21.10
CA GLY A 200 21.91 11.30 20.19
C GLY A 200 20.92 12.36 20.64
N PRO A 201 21.07 13.61 20.16
CA PRO A 201 20.04 14.62 20.33
C PRO A 201 18.77 14.14 19.65
N LYS A 202 17.61 14.40 20.26
CA LYS A 202 16.29 14.12 19.68
C LYS A 202 16.09 14.97 18.44
N LYS A 203 16.60 14.49 17.32
CA LYS A 203 16.49 15.12 16.02
C LYS A 203 15.56 14.28 15.15
N THR A 204 14.54 14.94 14.63
CA THR A 204 13.72 14.49 13.53
C THR A 204 14.17 15.19 12.25
N ARG A 205 13.73 14.70 11.09
CA ARG A 205 13.92 15.40 9.81
C ARG A 205 13.31 16.80 9.81
N ALA A 206 12.19 17.01 10.52
CA ALA A 206 11.59 18.32 10.69
C ALA A 206 12.51 19.27 11.48
N THR A 207 13.11 18.81 12.59
CA THR A 207 14.05 19.62 13.36
C THR A 207 15.33 19.92 12.56
N GLU A 208 15.86 18.96 11.80
CA GLU A 208 17.04 19.17 10.95
C GLU A 208 16.76 20.23 9.87
N MET A 209 15.58 20.18 9.25
CA MET A 209 15.13 21.19 8.29
C MET A 209 15.01 22.58 8.95
N ARG A 210 14.37 22.69 10.12
CA ARG A 210 14.25 23.96 10.84
C ARG A 210 15.61 24.50 11.26
N ASP A 211 16.52 23.66 11.76
CA ASP A 211 17.89 24.04 12.11
C ASP A 211 18.62 24.70 10.90
N LYS A 212 18.48 24.12 9.70
CA LYS A 212 19.06 24.68 8.46
C LYS A 212 18.42 26.03 8.09
N TYR A 213 17.10 26.13 8.18
CA TYR A 213 16.39 27.38 7.91
C TYR A 213 16.74 28.48 8.92
N GLU A 214 16.87 28.14 10.21
CA GLU A 214 17.31 29.07 11.25
C GLU A 214 18.75 29.54 11.03
N ALA A 215 19.64 28.65 10.57
CA ALA A 215 21.00 29.03 10.19
C ALA A 215 21.00 30.06 9.05
N TRP A 216 20.13 29.88 8.05
CA TRP A 216 19.88 30.90 7.04
C TRP A 216 19.36 32.21 7.64
N GLN A 217 18.32 32.18 8.50
CA GLN A 217 17.72 33.39 9.08
C GLN A 217 18.71 34.23 9.90
N ARG A 218 19.71 33.61 10.55
CA ARG A 218 20.72 34.31 11.35
C ARG A 218 21.68 35.16 10.52
N GLY A 219 22.01 34.74 9.30
CA GLY A 219 22.99 35.42 8.46
C GLY A 219 22.37 36.10 7.25
N LYS A 220 21.46 35.43 6.55
CA LYS A 220 20.91 35.82 5.23
C LYS A 220 21.97 36.15 4.19
N THR A 221 23.21 35.66 4.36
CA THR A 221 24.35 35.93 3.49
C THR A 221 24.65 34.79 2.52
N ASP A 222 24.18 33.58 2.81
CA ASP A 222 24.49 32.39 2.01
C ASP A 222 23.20 31.71 1.53
N ALA A 223 22.83 32.00 0.29
CA ALA A 223 21.65 31.43 -0.36
C ALA A 223 21.67 29.88 -0.40
N ARG A 224 22.85 29.27 -0.27
CA ARG A 224 23.01 27.82 -0.20
C ARG A 224 22.26 27.21 0.98
N LEU A 225 22.29 27.85 2.15
CA LEU A 225 21.64 27.32 3.35
C LEU A 225 20.11 27.25 3.18
N LEU A 226 19.51 28.27 2.58
CA LEU A 226 18.07 28.29 2.29
C LEU A 226 17.70 27.23 1.23
N TYR A 227 18.52 27.11 0.18
CA TYR A 227 18.34 26.07 -0.84
C TYR A 227 18.43 24.66 -0.24
N GLU A 228 19.41 24.41 0.63
CA GLU A 228 19.54 23.11 1.29
C GLU A 228 18.40 22.81 2.28
N ALA A 229 17.87 23.82 2.96
CA ALA A 229 16.67 23.67 3.80
C ALA A 229 15.46 23.30 2.93
N MET A 230 15.31 23.94 1.77
CA MET A 230 14.27 23.63 0.77
C MET A 230 14.39 22.20 0.22
N GLU A 231 15.59 21.77 -0.20
CA GLU A 231 15.81 20.41 -0.68
C GLU A 231 15.51 19.38 0.41
N LEU A 232 15.97 19.62 1.64
CA LEU A 232 15.69 18.74 2.78
C LEU A 232 14.18 18.66 3.07
N ALA A 233 13.47 19.79 2.99
CA ALA A 233 12.02 19.82 3.14
C ALA A 233 11.32 18.98 2.06
N LEU A 234 11.69 19.16 0.79
CA LEU A 234 11.14 18.43 -0.36
C LEU A 234 11.40 16.92 -0.26
N HIS A 235 12.65 16.55 0.02
CA HIS A 235 13.10 15.17 0.19
C HIS A 235 12.48 14.49 1.43
N SER A 236 12.00 15.28 2.39
CA SER A 236 11.32 14.80 3.59
C SER A 236 9.80 14.92 3.52
N GLY A 237 9.23 15.29 2.38
CA GLY A 237 7.78 15.37 2.19
C GLY A 237 7.09 16.58 2.83
N PHE A 238 7.85 17.56 3.31
CA PHE A 238 7.38 18.84 3.83
C PHE A 238 7.14 19.84 2.69
N ALA A 239 6.16 19.52 1.82
CA ALA A 239 5.94 20.25 0.57
C ALA A 239 5.65 21.74 0.80
N LYS A 240 4.88 22.08 1.84
CA LYS A 240 4.50 23.47 2.15
C LYS A 240 5.71 24.31 2.55
N GLU A 241 6.55 23.77 3.42
CA GLU A 241 7.81 24.38 3.86
C GLU A 241 8.78 24.50 2.68
N ALA A 242 8.89 23.46 1.84
CA ALA A 242 9.72 23.49 0.65
C ALA A 242 9.31 24.62 -0.31
N ILE A 243 8.01 24.80 -0.55
CA ILE A 243 7.50 25.91 -1.40
C ILE A 243 7.76 27.26 -0.75
N ALA A 244 7.55 27.39 0.56
CA ALA A 244 7.80 28.63 1.28
C ALA A 244 9.28 29.04 1.17
N TYR A 245 10.20 28.11 1.39
CA TYR A 245 11.64 28.35 1.26
C TYR A 245 12.06 28.62 -0.19
N ALA A 246 11.46 27.93 -1.16
CA ALA A 246 11.70 28.16 -2.59
C ALA A 246 11.28 29.57 -3.03
N ASN A 247 10.13 30.05 -2.57
CA ASN A 247 9.64 31.40 -2.85
C ASN A 247 10.49 32.46 -2.16
N GLU A 248 10.84 32.25 -0.88
CA GLU A 248 11.78 33.13 -0.17
C GLU A 248 13.12 33.22 -0.92
N LEU A 249 13.64 32.09 -1.40
CA LEU A 249 14.91 32.05 -2.14
C LEU A 249 14.85 32.85 -3.43
N VAL A 250 13.74 32.81 -4.18
CA VAL A 250 13.55 33.65 -5.37
C VAL A 250 13.49 35.13 -5.00
N THR A 251 12.79 35.49 -3.92
CA THR A 251 12.70 36.89 -3.46
C THR A 251 14.06 37.44 -3.02
N VAL A 252 14.81 36.71 -2.21
CA VAL A 252 16.12 37.21 -1.70
C VAL A 252 17.20 37.22 -2.78
N ALA A 253 17.05 36.41 -3.83
CA ALA A 253 17.93 36.42 -4.99
C ALA A 253 17.84 37.70 -5.83
N GLU A 254 16.83 38.55 -5.59
CA GLU A 254 16.76 39.90 -6.18
C GLU A 254 17.77 40.88 -5.56
N ASP A 255 18.34 40.57 -4.38
CA ASP A 255 19.41 41.36 -3.77
C ASP A 255 20.75 41.12 -4.50
N PRO A 256 21.32 42.13 -5.19
CA PRO A 256 22.60 41.98 -5.90
C PRO A 256 23.78 41.68 -4.97
N LYS A 257 23.64 41.87 -3.64
CA LYS A 257 24.68 41.55 -2.66
C LYS A 257 24.70 40.06 -2.28
N LEU A 258 23.62 39.34 -2.54
CA LEU A 258 23.54 37.92 -2.22
C LEU A 258 24.22 37.11 -3.33
N SER A 259 25.32 36.44 -3.00
CA SER A 259 25.98 35.54 -3.94
C SER A 259 25.14 34.28 -4.14
N LEU A 260 24.80 33.96 -5.39
CA LEU A 260 24.07 32.75 -5.76
C LEU A 260 25.05 31.72 -6.34
N PRO A 261 25.20 30.54 -5.74
CA PRO A 261 25.96 29.45 -6.34
C PRO A 261 25.53 29.15 -7.78
N GLU A 262 26.48 29.25 -8.72
CA GLU A 262 26.22 29.17 -10.17
C GLU A 262 25.75 27.78 -10.63
N ARG A 263 26.12 26.71 -9.92
CA ARG A 263 25.86 25.34 -10.36
C ARG A 263 24.42 24.89 -10.13
N ASP A 264 23.82 25.30 -9.02
CA ASP A 264 22.56 24.73 -8.52
C ASP A 264 21.56 25.82 -8.13
N VAL A 265 21.93 26.75 -7.24
CA VAL A 265 21.01 27.79 -6.74
C VAL A 265 20.54 28.75 -7.83
N LYS A 266 21.45 29.25 -8.68
CA LYS A 266 21.09 30.21 -9.74
C LYS A 266 20.21 29.61 -10.84
N PRO A 267 20.51 28.41 -11.41
CA PRO A 267 19.58 27.73 -12.32
C PRO A 267 18.22 27.45 -11.68
N PHE A 268 18.20 27.07 -10.40
CA PHE A 268 16.97 26.87 -9.64
C PHE A 268 16.14 28.14 -9.55
N VAL A 269 16.70 29.26 -9.09
CA VAL A 269 16.00 30.54 -8.95
C VAL A 269 15.40 30.97 -10.30
N ALA A 270 16.17 30.87 -11.39
CA ALA A 270 15.71 31.21 -12.73
C ALA A 270 14.54 30.33 -13.21
N THR A 271 14.56 29.05 -12.82
CA THR A 271 13.55 28.06 -13.20
C THR A 271 12.29 28.20 -12.35
N TRP A 272 12.43 28.19 -11.02
CA TRP A 272 11.34 28.32 -10.06
C TRP A 272 10.67 29.68 -10.13
N GLY A 273 11.40 30.77 -10.36
CA GLY A 273 10.79 32.10 -10.54
C GLY A 273 9.79 32.15 -11.70
N LYS A 274 10.02 31.35 -12.76
CA LYS A 274 9.07 31.19 -13.89
C LYS A 274 7.94 30.22 -13.55
N VAL A 275 8.29 29.02 -13.11
CA VAL A 275 7.34 27.92 -12.90
C VAL A 275 6.46 28.16 -11.67
N GLY A 276 7.05 28.59 -10.55
CA GLY A 276 6.33 28.90 -9.31
C GLY A 276 5.30 30.01 -9.51
N LYS A 277 5.63 31.06 -10.26
CA LYS A 277 4.66 32.09 -10.67
C LYS A 277 3.53 31.50 -11.50
N ALA A 278 3.87 30.72 -12.53
CA ALA A 278 2.86 30.08 -13.37
C ALA A 278 1.94 29.15 -12.54
N ILE A 279 2.47 28.37 -11.60
CA ILE A 279 1.67 27.49 -10.73
C ILE A 279 0.70 28.29 -9.85
N ALA A 280 1.13 29.42 -9.29
CA ALA A 280 0.31 30.28 -8.44
C ALA A 280 -0.82 30.99 -9.22
N GLU A 281 -0.65 31.18 -10.53
CA GLU A 281 -1.69 31.76 -11.38
C GLU A 281 -2.83 30.77 -11.63
N ARG A 282 -4.07 31.29 -11.67
CA ARG A 282 -5.26 30.51 -12.01
C ARG A 282 -5.16 30.00 -13.46
N PRO A 283 -5.48 28.72 -13.74
CA PRO A 283 -5.52 28.22 -15.11
C PRO A 283 -6.44 29.09 -16.01
N PRO A 284 -5.99 29.51 -17.20
CA PRO A 284 -6.77 30.38 -18.07
C PRO A 284 -7.96 29.67 -18.74
N GLN A 285 -7.91 28.33 -18.86
CA GLN A 285 -8.96 27.56 -19.51
C GLN A 285 -9.92 26.92 -18.49
N LEU A 286 -11.15 26.69 -18.91
CA LEU A 286 -12.16 26.01 -18.10
C LEU A 286 -11.81 24.52 -17.93
N SER A 287 -12.25 23.96 -16.81
CA SER A 287 -12.09 22.53 -16.51
C SER A 287 -13.15 21.70 -17.23
N ASP A 288 -12.80 20.46 -17.59
CA ASP A 288 -13.72 19.48 -18.17
C ASP A 288 -14.56 18.74 -17.08
N ALA A 289 -14.56 19.25 -15.84
CA ALA A 289 -15.22 18.60 -14.70
C ALA A 289 -16.75 18.56 -14.79
N GLU A 290 -17.41 19.53 -15.42
CA GLU A 290 -18.88 19.53 -15.61
C GLU A 290 -19.33 18.38 -16.54
N ASP A 291 -18.52 18.04 -17.54
CA ASP A 291 -18.77 16.89 -18.42
C ASP A 291 -18.68 15.58 -17.63
N TRP A 292 -17.65 15.44 -16.79
CA TRP A 292 -17.48 14.27 -15.94
C TRP A 292 -18.54 14.15 -14.85
N LYS A 293 -18.92 15.27 -14.23
CA LYS A 293 -20.05 15.35 -13.30
C LYS A 293 -21.32 14.80 -13.93
N SER A 294 -21.62 15.22 -15.16
CA SER A 294 -22.78 14.77 -15.92
C SER A 294 -22.71 13.28 -16.29
N ARG A 295 -21.55 12.80 -16.76
CA ARG A 295 -21.33 11.39 -17.15
C ARG A 295 -21.42 10.43 -15.96
N LEU A 296 -20.92 10.84 -14.80
CA LEU A 296 -20.88 10.01 -13.60
C LEU A 296 -22.13 10.15 -12.72
N ASN A 297 -23.01 11.12 -13.02
CA ASN A 297 -24.14 11.49 -12.18
C ASN A 297 -23.72 11.83 -10.74
N PHE A 298 -22.60 12.53 -10.59
CA PHE A 298 -22.11 13.01 -9.29
C PHE A 298 -22.60 14.45 -9.10
N PRO A 299 -23.29 14.81 -8.01
CA PRO A 299 -23.92 16.13 -7.88
C PRO A 299 -22.94 17.29 -7.72
N ASN A 300 -21.70 17.05 -7.28
CA ASN A 300 -20.83 18.11 -6.77
C ASN A 300 -19.49 18.23 -7.51
N ILE A 301 -19.03 19.47 -7.64
CA ILE A 301 -17.67 19.82 -8.08
C ILE A 301 -17.06 20.76 -7.05
N ARG A 302 -15.80 20.53 -6.71
CA ARG A 302 -14.97 21.45 -5.94
C ARG A 302 -13.80 21.91 -6.79
N MET A 303 -13.72 23.21 -7.04
CA MET A 303 -12.52 23.83 -7.60
C MET A 303 -11.44 23.97 -6.52
N ALA A 304 -10.24 23.48 -6.80
CA ALA A 304 -9.08 23.50 -5.92
C ALA A 304 -7.85 23.94 -6.72
N ASP A 305 -7.71 25.23 -6.95
CA ASP A 305 -6.64 25.87 -7.74
C ASP A 305 -6.49 25.27 -9.15
N ARG A 306 -5.58 24.31 -9.30
CA ARG A 306 -5.27 23.62 -10.56
C ARG A 306 -5.95 22.27 -10.71
N TYR A 307 -6.84 21.93 -9.79
CA TYR A 307 -7.68 20.73 -9.83
C TYR A 307 -9.15 21.09 -9.78
N ALA A 308 -9.97 20.22 -10.37
CA ALA A 308 -11.41 20.21 -10.22
C ALA A 308 -11.82 18.80 -9.77
N ILE A 309 -12.32 18.70 -8.54
CA ILE A 309 -12.69 17.43 -7.93
C ILE A 309 -14.19 17.22 -8.12
N VAL A 310 -14.56 16.20 -8.88
CA VAL A 310 -15.93 15.69 -9.05
C VAL A 310 -16.18 14.64 -7.96
N TYR A 311 -17.26 14.80 -7.18
CA TYR A 311 -17.54 13.91 -6.06
C TYR A 311 -19.05 13.76 -5.81
N ALA A 312 -19.40 12.67 -5.12
CA ALA A 312 -20.78 12.37 -4.78
C ALA A 312 -21.16 13.05 -3.44
N ASP A 313 -21.47 12.26 -2.43
CA ASP A 313 -21.86 12.66 -1.07
C ASP A 313 -20.69 12.62 -0.07
N ASN A 314 -19.45 12.59 -0.57
CA ASN A 314 -18.25 12.57 0.26
C ASN A 314 -18.22 13.77 1.25
N PRO A 315 -17.78 13.58 2.50
CA PRO A 315 -17.71 14.67 3.48
C PRO A 315 -16.83 15.83 3.01
N ALA A 316 -17.27 17.08 3.24
CA ALA A 316 -16.53 18.27 2.78
C ALA A 316 -15.07 18.32 3.29
N ALA A 317 -14.82 17.83 4.52
CA ALA A 317 -13.49 17.73 5.10
C ALA A 317 -12.58 16.74 4.33
N GLU A 318 -13.14 15.63 3.82
CA GLU A 318 -12.43 14.67 2.97
C GLU A 318 -12.04 15.33 1.64
N VAL A 319 -13.00 15.96 0.96
CA VAL A 319 -12.75 16.62 -0.33
C VAL A 319 -11.71 17.73 -0.19
N GLN A 320 -11.77 18.52 0.88
CA GLN A 320 -10.77 19.54 1.19
C GLN A 320 -9.39 18.95 1.47
N ARG A 321 -9.31 17.82 2.18
CA ARG A 321 -8.04 17.12 2.46
C ARG A 321 -7.41 16.63 1.16
N ARG A 322 -8.18 15.97 0.29
CA ARG A 322 -7.71 15.50 -1.03
C ARG A 322 -7.23 16.65 -1.91
N ALA A 323 -7.97 17.76 -1.94
CA ALA A 323 -7.55 18.97 -2.64
C ALA A 323 -6.18 19.48 -2.17
N ALA A 324 -5.97 19.54 -0.84
CA ALA A 324 -4.68 19.97 -0.28
C ALA A 324 -3.55 19.00 -0.68
N GLN A 325 -3.76 17.69 -0.59
CA GLN A 325 -2.77 16.68 -0.98
C GLN A 325 -2.41 16.76 -2.48
N LEU A 326 -3.39 16.97 -3.35
CA LEU A 326 -3.18 17.13 -4.80
C LEU A 326 -2.36 18.39 -5.12
N ASN A 327 -2.64 19.49 -4.44
CA ASN A 327 -1.89 20.74 -4.57
C ASN A 327 -0.45 20.60 -4.03
N ASP A 328 -0.27 19.97 -2.87
CA ASP A 328 1.04 19.68 -2.30
C ASP A 328 1.86 18.79 -3.27
N ASN A 329 1.23 17.78 -3.88
CA ASN A 329 1.84 16.92 -4.90
C ASN A 329 2.23 17.68 -6.17
N LEU A 330 1.33 18.54 -6.68
CA LEU A 330 1.61 19.38 -7.85
C LEU A 330 2.82 20.27 -7.61
N ALA A 331 2.83 20.99 -6.50
CA ALA A 331 3.90 21.91 -6.20
C ALA A 331 5.23 21.18 -5.97
N ALA A 332 5.23 20.05 -5.25
CA ALA A 332 6.43 19.25 -5.06
C ALA A 332 6.98 18.65 -6.37
N PHE A 333 6.11 18.19 -7.27
CA PHE A 333 6.50 17.70 -8.60
C PHE A 333 7.25 18.76 -9.41
N TYR A 334 6.67 19.96 -9.56
CA TYR A 334 7.33 21.05 -10.29
C TYR A 334 8.56 21.59 -9.57
N LEU A 335 8.54 21.65 -8.23
CA LEU A 335 9.67 22.11 -7.45
C LEU A 335 10.86 21.16 -7.62
N TRP A 336 10.64 19.86 -7.63
CA TRP A 336 11.70 18.88 -7.91
C TRP A 336 12.30 19.08 -9.31
N HIS A 337 11.48 19.27 -10.34
CA HIS A 337 12.02 19.56 -11.68
C HIS A 337 12.79 20.89 -11.73
N ALA A 338 12.36 21.89 -10.96
CA ALA A 338 13.08 23.15 -10.83
C ALA A 338 14.45 22.98 -10.17
N THR A 339 14.62 22.06 -9.21
CA THR A 339 15.96 21.76 -8.64
C THR A 339 16.90 21.17 -9.68
N GLN A 340 16.37 20.55 -10.72
CA GLN A 340 17.13 20.04 -11.87
C GLN A 340 17.33 21.11 -12.97
N GLY A 341 16.89 22.36 -12.76
CA GLY A 341 16.95 23.42 -13.77
C GLY A 341 16.02 23.19 -14.96
N VAL A 342 14.97 22.38 -14.81
CA VAL A 342 14.02 22.04 -15.88
C VAL A 342 12.74 22.86 -15.72
N VAL A 343 12.46 23.72 -16.70
CA VAL A 343 11.17 24.44 -16.81
C VAL A 343 10.16 23.51 -17.48
N LEU A 344 9.19 23.00 -16.72
CA LEU A 344 8.09 22.21 -17.26
C LEU A 344 6.88 23.08 -17.63
N PRO A 345 6.14 22.74 -18.71
CA PRO A 345 4.84 23.34 -19.00
C PRO A 345 3.84 23.08 -17.86
N VAL A 346 3.22 24.15 -17.35
CA VAL A 346 2.17 24.05 -16.34
C VAL A 346 0.80 23.84 -17.04
N PRO A 347 -0.11 23.00 -16.54
CA PRO A 347 -1.36 22.68 -17.24
C PRO A 347 -2.23 23.93 -17.39
N GLN A 348 -2.79 24.16 -18.58
CA GLN A 348 -3.58 25.37 -18.85
C GLN A 348 -5.05 25.23 -18.44
N LYS A 349 -5.51 24.01 -18.16
CA LYS A 349 -6.81 23.67 -17.59
C LYS A 349 -6.64 23.11 -16.17
N PRO A 350 -7.62 23.29 -15.28
CA PRO A 350 -7.68 22.51 -14.05
C PRO A 350 -7.84 21.03 -14.36
N LEU A 351 -6.97 20.21 -13.79
CA LEU A 351 -6.94 18.75 -13.94
C LEU A 351 -8.17 18.13 -13.25
N VAL A 352 -8.83 17.20 -13.92
CA VAL A 352 -10.04 16.57 -13.38
C VAL A 352 -9.66 15.40 -12.48
N VAL A 353 -10.26 15.38 -11.30
CA VAL A 353 -10.14 14.28 -10.33
C VAL A 353 -11.52 13.83 -9.92
N VAL A 354 -11.74 12.53 -9.84
CA VAL A 354 -12.96 11.93 -9.30
C VAL A 354 -12.66 11.35 -7.94
N LEU A 355 -13.37 11.80 -6.92
CA LEU A 355 -13.38 11.13 -5.62
C LEU A 355 -14.57 10.17 -5.58
N ALA A 356 -14.29 8.88 -5.57
CA ALA A 356 -15.33 7.88 -5.48
C ALA A 356 -16.05 7.96 -4.12
N PRO A 357 -17.35 7.64 -4.03
CA PRO A 357 -18.05 7.57 -2.75
C PRO A 357 -17.62 6.37 -1.89
N GLN A 358 -17.12 5.30 -2.51
CA GLN A 358 -16.72 4.05 -1.85
C GLN A 358 -15.77 3.23 -2.75
N ALA A 359 -15.03 2.28 -2.18
CA ALA A 359 -14.09 1.44 -2.94
C ALA A 359 -14.75 0.57 -4.01
N SER A 360 -16.02 0.18 -3.83
CA SER A 360 -16.74 -0.59 -4.85
C SER A 360 -17.04 0.24 -6.10
N THR A 361 -17.30 1.55 -5.94
CA THR A 361 -17.47 2.48 -7.07
C THR A 361 -16.15 2.72 -7.78
N LEU A 362 -15.04 2.83 -7.04
CA LEU A 362 -13.71 2.88 -7.63
C LEU A 362 -13.44 1.66 -8.53
N ARG A 363 -13.73 0.44 -8.06
CA ARG A 363 -13.59 -0.80 -8.86
C ARG A 363 -14.43 -0.78 -10.14
N LYS A 364 -15.68 -0.29 -10.06
CA LYS A 364 -16.55 -0.14 -11.24
C LYS A 364 -15.95 0.84 -12.24
N LEU A 365 -15.51 2.01 -11.77
CA LEU A 365 -14.87 3.02 -12.62
C LEU A 365 -13.57 2.51 -13.24
N HIS A 366 -12.78 1.76 -12.48
CA HIS A 366 -11.55 1.12 -12.97
C HIS A 366 -11.82 0.21 -14.16
N THR A 367 -12.83 -0.65 -14.08
CA THR A 367 -13.24 -1.52 -15.21
C THR A 367 -13.81 -0.72 -16.38
N MET A 368 -14.60 0.33 -16.12
CA MET A 368 -15.23 1.15 -17.17
C MET A 368 -14.24 2.02 -17.94
N LEU A 369 -13.14 2.45 -17.29
CA LEU A 369 -12.16 3.37 -17.83
C LEU A 369 -10.84 2.69 -18.21
N ASP A 370 -10.82 1.35 -18.25
CA ASP A 370 -9.65 0.51 -18.54
C ASP A 370 -8.42 0.90 -17.70
N GLY A 371 -8.62 1.04 -16.39
CA GLY A 371 -7.56 1.44 -15.48
C GLY A 371 -6.45 0.39 -15.37
N LEU A 372 -5.21 0.85 -15.14
CA LEU A 372 -4.08 -0.01 -14.77
C LEU A 372 -4.28 -0.66 -13.37
N PRO A 373 -3.55 -1.73 -12.99
CA PRO A 373 -3.75 -2.45 -11.74
C PRO A 373 -3.93 -1.52 -10.53
N MET A 374 -5.05 -1.66 -9.84
CA MET A 374 -5.58 -0.66 -8.93
C MET A 374 -5.06 -0.83 -7.50
N ALA A 375 -4.56 0.26 -6.92
CA ALA A 375 -4.39 0.40 -5.46
C ALA A 375 -5.58 1.21 -4.89
N ASP A 376 -5.34 2.27 -4.14
CA ASP A 376 -6.41 3.19 -3.69
C ASP A 376 -6.74 4.28 -4.74
N ALA A 377 -6.08 4.26 -5.88
CA ALA A 377 -6.30 5.18 -6.98
C ALA A 377 -5.88 4.54 -8.31
N PHE A 378 -6.35 5.12 -9.41
CA PHE A 378 -5.80 4.90 -10.74
C PHE A 378 -5.96 6.16 -11.58
N PHE A 379 -5.06 6.35 -12.54
CA PHE A 379 -5.18 7.37 -13.57
C PHE A 379 -5.50 6.70 -14.91
N ALA A 380 -6.48 7.24 -15.64
CA ALA A 380 -6.88 6.81 -16.97
C ALA A 380 -6.37 7.81 -18.03
N PRO A 381 -5.24 7.52 -18.72
CA PRO A 381 -4.61 8.48 -19.64
C PRO A 381 -5.51 8.91 -20.81
N GLU A 382 -6.29 7.99 -21.36
CA GLU A 382 -7.22 8.24 -22.48
C GLU A 382 -8.32 9.24 -22.12
N HIS A 383 -8.57 9.42 -20.83
CA HIS A 383 -9.61 10.28 -20.29
C HIS A 383 -9.06 11.49 -19.52
N ASP A 384 -7.73 11.58 -19.38
CA ASP A 384 -7.03 12.55 -18.52
C ASP A 384 -7.63 12.64 -17.10
N LEU A 385 -8.09 11.50 -16.59
CA LEU A 385 -8.93 11.40 -15.39
C LEU A 385 -8.20 10.64 -14.28
N LEU A 386 -7.98 11.31 -13.15
CA LEU A 386 -7.53 10.66 -11.93
C LEU A 386 -8.74 10.24 -11.09
N VAL A 387 -8.79 8.98 -10.64
CA VAL A 387 -9.85 8.51 -9.74
C VAL A 387 -9.22 8.08 -8.42
N LEU A 388 -9.72 8.65 -7.32
CA LEU A 388 -9.26 8.39 -5.95
C LEU A 388 -10.35 7.64 -5.17
N SER A 389 -9.91 6.67 -4.37
CA SER A 389 -10.73 6.05 -3.34
C SER A 389 -10.86 6.99 -2.14
N PRO A 390 -12.01 7.02 -1.45
CA PRO A 390 -12.12 7.70 -0.16
C PRO A 390 -11.54 6.85 0.98
N GLU A 391 -11.34 5.56 0.74
CA GLU A 391 -10.89 4.57 1.72
C GLU A 391 -9.73 3.74 1.17
N ARG A 392 -8.91 3.22 2.08
CA ARG A 392 -7.81 2.31 1.75
C ARG A 392 -8.35 0.99 1.19
N THR A 393 -7.88 0.51 0.04
CA THR A 393 -8.48 -0.63 -0.68
C THR A 393 -7.72 -1.94 -0.55
N ASP A 394 -6.48 -1.94 -0.03
CA ASP A 394 -5.73 -3.18 0.18
C ASP A 394 -6.29 -4.02 1.33
N GLU A 395 -6.09 -5.33 1.24
CA GLU A 395 -6.62 -6.33 2.15
C GLU A 395 -6.23 -6.07 3.62
N VAL A 396 -4.97 -5.66 3.86
CA VAL A 396 -4.44 -5.38 5.19
C VAL A 396 -5.15 -4.16 5.77
N GLY A 397 -5.27 -3.08 5.01
CA GLY A 397 -6.03 -1.88 5.40
C GLY A 397 -7.50 -2.17 5.70
N GLN A 398 -8.18 -2.88 4.80
CA GLN A 398 -9.60 -3.23 4.97
C GLN A 398 -9.85 -4.16 6.18
N THR A 399 -8.93 -5.08 6.46
CA THR A 399 -9.00 -5.92 7.66
C THR A 399 -8.82 -5.08 8.92
N PHE A 400 -7.85 -4.17 8.92
CA PHE A 400 -7.63 -3.24 10.02
C PHE A 400 -8.82 -2.32 10.27
N LEU A 401 -9.43 -1.75 9.22
CA LEU A 401 -10.60 -0.87 9.35
C LEU A 401 -11.80 -1.61 9.96
N ARG A 402 -12.05 -2.87 9.54
CA ARG A 402 -13.12 -3.69 10.12
C ARG A 402 -12.89 -3.99 11.61
N GLN A 403 -11.68 -4.40 11.98
CA GLN A 403 -11.29 -4.64 13.38
C GLN A 403 -11.44 -3.37 14.22
N THR A 404 -11.03 -2.23 13.66
CA THR A 404 -11.10 -0.94 14.32
C THR A 404 -12.55 -0.47 14.49
N GLN A 405 -13.40 -0.65 13.48
CA GLN A 405 -14.82 -0.29 13.56
C GLN A 405 -15.55 -1.05 14.67
N GLN A 406 -15.23 -2.33 14.87
CA GLN A 406 -15.79 -3.13 15.97
C GLN A 406 -15.37 -2.61 17.35
N MET A 407 -14.16 -2.08 17.49
CA MET A 407 -13.70 -1.47 18.74
C MET A 407 -14.48 -0.19 19.06
N PHE A 408 -14.71 0.67 18.06
CA PHE A 408 -15.39 1.95 18.26
C PHE A 408 -16.92 1.86 18.33
N SER A 409 -17.54 0.74 17.92
CA SER A 409 -18.99 0.55 18.09
C SER A 409 -19.45 0.48 19.56
N GLN A 410 -18.51 0.37 20.50
CA GLN A 410 -18.78 0.31 21.95
C GLN A 410 -18.99 1.70 22.60
N GLY A 411 -19.34 2.73 21.81
CA GLY A 411 -19.60 4.09 22.32
C GLY A 411 -18.35 4.97 22.48
N LEU A 412 -17.19 4.52 21.98
CA LEU A 412 -15.98 5.33 21.92
C LEU A 412 -15.98 6.20 20.65
N ASN A 413 -15.73 7.50 20.80
CA ASN A 413 -15.64 8.42 19.67
C ASN A 413 -14.17 8.68 19.31
N ARG A 414 -13.79 8.36 18.08
CA ARG A 414 -12.41 8.48 17.56
C ARG A 414 -11.86 9.90 17.66
N ASP A 415 -12.59 10.89 17.14
CA ASP A 415 -12.15 12.28 17.05
C ASP A 415 -12.02 12.92 18.44
N GLN A 416 -12.93 12.57 19.36
CA GLN A 416 -12.83 12.99 20.76
C GLN A 416 -11.57 12.44 21.41
N ILE A 417 -11.27 11.15 21.24
CA ILE A 417 -10.08 10.53 21.83
C ILE A 417 -8.79 11.15 21.26
N LEU A 418 -8.73 11.39 19.95
CA LEU A 418 -7.56 11.99 19.29
C LEU A 418 -7.31 13.44 19.72
N THR A 419 -8.36 14.16 20.09
CA THR A 419 -8.26 15.53 20.64
C THR A 419 -7.98 15.55 22.14
N GLY A 420 -7.87 14.37 22.77
CA GLY A 420 -7.61 14.21 24.20
C GLY A 420 -8.86 14.29 25.08
N HIS A 421 -10.06 14.32 24.49
CA HIS A 421 -11.31 14.22 25.22
C HIS A 421 -11.59 12.75 25.57
N MET A 422 -11.60 12.44 26.86
CA MET A 422 -11.70 11.07 27.37
C MET A 422 -13.12 10.78 27.83
N PRO A 423 -13.68 9.58 27.53
CA PRO A 423 -14.95 9.17 28.10
C PRO A 423 -14.83 9.01 29.62
N LYS A 424 -15.98 8.99 30.31
CA LYS A 424 -16.02 8.67 31.73
C LYS A 424 -15.50 7.23 31.93
N LEU A 425 -14.39 7.11 32.65
CA LEU A 425 -13.72 5.83 32.87
C LEU A 425 -14.41 5.03 33.96
N ASP A 426 -14.53 3.71 33.75
CA ASP A 426 -14.95 2.76 34.77
C ASP A 426 -13.91 1.66 34.92
N HIS A 427 -13.35 1.51 36.12
CA HIS A 427 -12.27 0.56 36.36
C HIS A 427 -12.79 -0.87 36.53
N THR A 428 -14.09 -1.04 36.82
CA THR A 428 -14.72 -2.36 36.86
C THR A 428 -15.13 -2.85 35.47
N GLY A 429 -15.34 -1.91 34.53
CA GLY A 429 -15.83 -2.20 33.19
C GLY A 429 -17.36 -2.39 33.11
N GLU A 430 -18.11 -2.17 34.20
CA GLU A 430 -19.55 -2.44 34.26
C GLU A 430 -20.39 -1.32 33.65
N LYS A 431 -19.99 -0.06 33.87
CA LYS A 431 -20.73 1.17 33.53
C LYS A 431 -20.00 2.03 32.49
N GLY A 432 -18.81 1.62 32.06
CA GLY A 432 -17.99 2.38 31.13
C GLY A 432 -16.72 1.61 30.72
N PRO A 433 -15.93 2.18 29.80
CA PRO A 433 -14.71 1.56 29.32
C PRO A 433 -13.62 1.61 30.40
N ARG A 434 -12.81 0.55 30.48
CA ARG A 434 -11.65 0.52 31.39
C ARG A 434 -10.54 1.44 30.88
N PRO A 435 -9.67 1.96 31.76
CA PRO A 435 -8.53 2.78 31.33
C PRO A 435 -7.69 2.13 30.23
N GLU A 436 -7.43 0.82 30.32
CA GLU A 436 -6.68 0.07 29.31
C GLU A 436 -7.40 0.02 27.96
N ASP A 437 -8.72 -0.17 27.95
CA ASP A 437 -9.52 -0.23 26.72
C ASP A 437 -9.51 1.14 26.01
N VAL A 438 -9.57 2.24 26.77
CA VAL A 438 -9.49 3.58 26.21
C VAL A 438 -8.06 3.91 25.73
N ALA A 439 -7.01 3.46 26.42
CA ALA A 439 -5.63 3.64 25.94
C ALA A 439 -5.39 2.85 24.65
N ARG A 440 -5.89 1.62 24.58
CA ARG A 440 -5.87 0.79 23.36
C ARG A 440 -6.59 1.50 22.22
N ALA A 441 -7.82 1.96 22.43
CA ALA A 441 -8.58 2.71 21.45
C ALA A 441 -7.88 4.00 21.03
N SER A 442 -7.24 4.71 21.97
CA SER A 442 -6.46 5.92 21.68
C SER A 442 -5.26 5.64 20.78
N THR A 443 -4.55 4.54 21.03
CA THR A 443 -3.44 4.09 20.17
C THR A 443 -3.93 3.70 18.79
N ILE A 444 -5.00 2.89 18.70
CA ILE A 444 -5.57 2.44 17.43
C ILE A 444 -6.14 3.61 16.61
N ALA A 445 -6.82 4.57 17.23
CA ALA A 445 -7.30 5.77 16.54
C ALA A 445 -6.14 6.56 15.91
N ALA A 446 -5.02 6.69 16.63
CA ALA A 446 -3.84 7.40 16.11
C ALA A 446 -3.19 6.64 14.95
N VAL A 447 -3.04 5.31 15.08
CA VAL A 447 -2.54 4.46 14.00
C VAL A 447 -3.46 4.51 12.79
N GLU A 448 -4.77 4.44 12.98
CA GLU A 448 -5.78 4.53 11.92
C GLU A 448 -5.67 5.85 11.16
N LYS A 449 -5.64 6.97 11.89
CA LYS A 449 -5.51 8.29 11.28
C LYS A 449 -4.22 8.43 10.45
N LEU A 450 -3.09 8.03 11.01
CA LEU A 450 -1.79 8.10 10.34
C LEU A 450 -1.71 7.17 9.13
N ALA A 451 -2.20 5.93 9.24
CA ALA A 451 -2.15 4.94 8.18
C ALA A 451 -3.09 5.29 7.00
N ILE A 452 -4.25 5.90 7.28
CA ILE A 452 -5.14 6.44 6.23
C ILE A 452 -4.44 7.59 5.51
N ASP A 453 -3.88 8.55 6.24
CA ASP A 453 -3.21 9.70 5.63
C ASP A 453 -1.98 9.28 4.81
N GLU A 454 -1.21 8.27 5.26
CA GLU A 454 -0.09 7.70 4.50
C GLU A 454 -0.55 7.00 3.22
N ALA A 455 -1.65 6.22 3.28
CA ALA A 455 -2.23 5.59 2.10
C ALA A 455 -2.71 6.62 1.07
N ASP A 456 -3.37 7.68 1.54
CA ASP A 456 -3.84 8.79 0.72
C ASP A 456 -2.69 9.51 0.01
N ILE A 457 -1.63 9.81 0.76
CA ILE A 457 -0.40 10.41 0.23
C ILE A 457 0.24 9.48 -0.81
N ALA A 458 0.31 8.17 -0.56
CA ALA A 458 0.86 7.22 -1.50
C ALA A 458 0.05 7.17 -2.80
N ALA A 459 -1.28 7.15 -2.71
CA ALA A 459 -2.18 7.16 -3.86
C ALA A 459 -2.03 8.44 -4.69
N VAL A 460 -2.04 9.61 -4.04
CA VAL A 460 -1.89 10.91 -4.70
C VAL A 460 -0.49 11.09 -5.30
N SER A 461 0.57 10.78 -4.55
CA SER A 461 1.95 10.91 -5.04
C SER A 461 2.27 9.96 -6.19
N ARG A 462 1.62 8.78 -6.24
CA ARG A 462 1.73 7.83 -7.33
C ARG A 462 0.93 8.27 -8.56
N GLU A 463 -0.40 8.24 -8.45
CA GLU A 463 -1.28 8.39 -9.61
C GLU A 463 -1.53 9.87 -9.96
N GLY A 464 -1.50 10.77 -8.97
CA GLY A 464 -1.50 12.21 -9.22
C GLY A 464 -0.23 12.67 -9.94
N THR A 465 0.94 12.11 -9.60
CA THR A 465 2.16 12.39 -10.38
C THR A 465 2.11 11.79 -11.77
N ARG A 466 1.50 10.60 -11.94
CA ARG A 466 1.24 10.05 -13.29
C ARG A 466 0.44 11.05 -14.12
N GLN A 467 -0.68 11.58 -13.61
CA GLN A 467 -1.46 12.61 -14.28
C GLN A 467 -0.61 13.83 -14.63
N LEU A 468 0.20 14.33 -13.70
CA LEU A 468 1.08 15.49 -13.92
C LEU A 468 2.14 15.22 -14.99
N MET A 469 2.71 14.03 -15.06
CA MET A 469 3.68 13.67 -16.10
C MET A 469 3.07 13.77 -17.50
N TYR A 470 1.84 13.29 -17.69
CA TYR A 470 1.14 13.43 -18.96
C TYR A 470 0.72 14.89 -19.23
N ALA A 471 0.22 15.59 -18.22
CA ALA A 471 -0.23 16.98 -18.35
C ALA A 471 0.92 17.96 -18.64
N ALA A 472 2.10 17.72 -18.06
CA ALA A 472 3.33 18.50 -18.29
C ALA A 472 4.09 18.07 -19.56
N GLY A 473 3.63 17.03 -20.26
CA GLY A 473 4.32 16.49 -21.44
C GLY A 473 5.65 15.78 -21.14
N VAL A 474 5.87 15.37 -19.88
CA VAL A 474 7.01 14.52 -19.50
C VAL A 474 6.83 13.11 -20.05
N LEU A 475 5.60 12.60 -20.09
CA LEU A 475 5.23 11.36 -20.77
C LEU A 475 4.26 11.67 -21.93
N PRO A 476 4.44 11.05 -23.10
CA PRO A 476 3.57 11.27 -24.25
C PRO A 476 2.17 10.69 -24.04
N LYS A 477 1.13 11.45 -24.40
CA LYS A 477 -0.28 11.04 -24.28
C LYS A 477 -0.77 10.08 -25.37
N HIS A 478 -0.10 10.03 -26.52
CA HIS A 478 -0.66 9.39 -27.72
C HIS A 478 -0.06 8.03 -28.06
N VAL A 479 0.78 7.50 -27.18
CA VAL A 479 1.54 6.27 -27.42
C VAL A 479 1.54 5.45 -26.15
N THR A 480 1.23 4.15 -26.25
CA THR A 480 1.34 3.22 -25.14
C THR A 480 2.81 2.99 -24.82
N LEU A 481 3.25 3.51 -23.68
CA LEU A 481 4.63 3.39 -23.22
C LEU A 481 4.92 2.03 -22.58
N PRO A 482 6.18 1.58 -22.60
CA PRO A 482 6.60 0.40 -21.85
C PRO A 482 6.24 0.51 -20.36
N SER A 483 5.86 -0.62 -19.77
CA SER A 483 5.45 -0.73 -18.37
C SER A 483 6.58 -0.37 -17.43
N TRP A 484 7.83 -0.76 -17.73
CA TRP A 484 9.00 -0.41 -16.92
C TRP A 484 9.21 1.11 -16.85
N LEU A 485 9.01 1.81 -17.97
CA LEU A 485 9.24 3.26 -18.03
C LEU A 485 8.17 3.98 -17.23
N THR A 486 6.90 3.64 -17.45
CA THR A 486 5.78 4.29 -16.76
C THR A 486 5.75 3.98 -15.27
N ASN A 487 5.92 2.71 -14.89
CA ASN A 487 5.96 2.33 -13.48
C ASN A 487 7.24 2.80 -12.80
N GLY A 488 8.39 2.73 -13.47
CA GLY A 488 9.66 3.27 -12.95
C GLY A 488 9.58 4.78 -12.67
N ALA A 489 9.02 5.54 -13.61
CA ALA A 489 8.80 6.98 -13.47
C ALA A 489 7.87 7.30 -12.30
N VAL A 490 6.72 6.64 -12.23
CA VAL A 490 5.74 6.90 -11.17
C VAL A 490 6.28 6.45 -9.80
N ASN A 491 6.98 5.31 -9.72
CA ASN A 491 7.62 4.81 -8.50
C ASN A 491 8.71 5.75 -7.97
N PHE A 492 9.33 6.59 -8.81
CA PHE A 492 10.31 7.57 -8.41
C PHE A 492 9.72 8.70 -7.54
N TYR A 493 8.49 9.13 -7.85
CA TYR A 493 7.79 10.18 -7.06
C TYR A 493 6.84 9.61 -6.01
N THR A 494 6.54 8.31 -6.09
CA THR A 494 5.66 7.65 -5.12
C THR A 494 6.28 7.72 -3.74
N ARG A 495 5.53 8.25 -2.77
CA ARG A 495 5.81 8.15 -1.35
C ARG A 495 5.23 6.83 -0.84
N PRO A 496 6.04 5.78 -0.64
CA PRO A 496 5.50 4.45 -0.35
C PRO A 496 4.81 4.42 1.00
N ARG A 497 3.70 3.69 1.09
CA ARG A 497 3.01 3.40 2.34
C ARG A 497 3.50 2.09 2.94
N GLY A 498 3.68 2.06 4.25
CA GLY A 498 4.02 0.85 5.01
C GLY A 498 5.40 0.27 4.68
N PRO A 499 5.85 -0.74 5.45
CA PRO A 499 7.22 -1.23 5.39
C PRO A 499 7.45 -2.19 4.21
N ALA A 500 8.73 -2.39 3.87
CA ALA A 500 9.14 -3.58 3.11
C ALA A 500 9.43 -4.73 4.08
N TYR A 501 8.79 -5.88 3.88
CA TYR A 501 9.08 -7.08 4.67
C TYR A 501 10.15 -7.92 3.97
N VAL A 502 11.26 -8.16 4.65
CA VAL A 502 12.43 -8.86 4.09
C VAL A 502 13.02 -9.83 5.11
N THR A 503 13.71 -10.85 4.63
CA THR A 503 14.44 -11.79 5.50
C THR A 503 15.91 -11.45 5.45
N VAL A 504 16.54 -11.20 6.60
CA VAL A 504 17.94 -10.76 6.68
C VAL A 504 18.83 -11.87 7.21
N GLY A 505 19.91 -12.14 6.47
CA GLY A 505 20.88 -13.19 6.77
C GLY A 505 20.34 -14.61 6.64
N ASP A 506 21.14 -15.58 7.05
CA ASP A 506 20.80 -17.01 6.96
C ASP A 506 19.74 -17.46 7.98
N SER A 507 19.45 -16.61 8.97
CA SER A 507 18.54 -16.91 10.07
C SER A 507 17.06 -16.95 9.68
N GLU A 508 16.72 -16.64 8.43
CA GLU A 508 15.35 -16.47 7.90
C GLU A 508 14.44 -15.56 8.77
N LYS A 509 15.02 -14.77 9.70
CA LYS A 509 14.28 -13.84 10.55
C LYS A 509 13.71 -12.70 9.69
N MET A 510 12.41 -12.49 9.80
CA MET A 510 11.75 -11.39 9.14
C MET A 510 12.11 -10.07 9.81
N ASN A 511 12.40 -9.08 8.98
CA ASN A 511 12.59 -7.70 9.34
C ASN A 511 11.57 -6.86 8.58
N MET A 512 11.13 -5.78 9.20
CA MET A 512 10.44 -4.70 8.49
C MET A 512 11.43 -3.58 8.21
N HIS A 513 11.48 -3.11 6.98
CA HIS A 513 12.27 -1.94 6.60
C HIS A 513 11.34 -0.73 6.52
N VAL A 514 11.62 0.30 7.30
CA VAL A 514 10.81 1.53 7.38
C VAL A 514 11.64 2.77 7.07
N ALA A 515 11.04 3.77 6.43
CA ALA A 515 11.65 5.09 6.30
C ALA A 515 11.20 6.01 7.45
N LEU A 516 12.11 6.87 7.91
CA LEU A 516 11.81 7.89 8.94
C LEU A 516 10.95 9.03 8.38
N THR A 517 11.03 9.25 7.07
CA THR A 517 10.16 10.14 6.31
C THR A 517 10.16 9.71 4.84
N THR A 518 9.15 10.13 4.10
CA THR A 518 9.05 9.93 2.65
C THR A 518 8.85 11.28 1.97
N GLY A 519 9.56 11.55 0.88
CA GLY A 519 9.43 12.78 0.12
C GLY A 519 9.55 12.56 -1.38
N TYR A 520 9.84 13.63 -2.11
CA TYR A 520 9.89 13.62 -3.57
C TYR A 520 11.33 13.59 -4.06
N GLY A 521 11.61 12.87 -5.15
CA GLY A 521 12.95 12.86 -5.74
C GLY A 521 14.00 12.01 -5.02
N VAL A 522 13.60 11.33 -3.95
CA VAL A 522 14.45 10.46 -3.14
C VAL A 522 14.31 8.99 -3.56
N PRO A 523 15.26 8.12 -3.19
CA PRO A 523 15.09 6.69 -3.40
C PRO A 523 13.79 6.17 -2.78
N ASN A 524 13.07 5.35 -3.53
CA ASN A 524 11.88 4.66 -3.02
C ASN A 524 12.34 3.55 -2.07
N TYR A 525 12.28 3.81 -0.76
CA TYR A 525 12.89 2.94 0.25
C TYR A 525 12.40 1.48 0.18
N VAL A 526 11.11 1.28 -0.12
CA VAL A 526 10.50 -0.05 -0.23
C VAL A 526 11.08 -0.81 -1.42
N LEU A 527 11.06 -0.20 -2.60
CA LEU A 527 11.57 -0.82 -3.83
C LEU A 527 13.09 -0.98 -3.81
N GLN A 528 13.81 -0.01 -3.23
CA GLN A 528 15.24 -0.07 -3.00
C GLN A 528 15.58 -1.28 -2.11
N ARG A 529 14.86 -1.46 -1.01
CA ARG A 529 15.09 -2.58 -0.10
C ARG A 529 14.78 -3.92 -0.74
N TYR A 530 13.68 -4.02 -1.49
CA TYR A 530 13.34 -5.24 -2.23
C TYR A 530 14.37 -5.56 -3.31
N LEU A 531 14.91 -4.57 -4.03
CA LEU A 531 15.98 -4.82 -4.99
C LEU A 531 17.23 -5.41 -4.31
N ARG A 532 17.63 -4.88 -3.14
CA ARG A 532 18.75 -5.44 -2.37
C ARG A 532 18.45 -6.86 -1.87
N ASP A 533 17.21 -7.14 -1.45
CA ASP A 533 16.77 -8.48 -1.05
C ASP A 533 16.85 -9.47 -2.23
N LEU A 534 16.33 -9.09 -3.40
CA LEU A 534 16.38 -9.89 -4.63
C LEU A 534 17.82 -10.18 -5.06
N ALA A 535 18.70 -9.17 -5.01
CA ALA A 535 20.12 -9.34 -5.33
C ALA A 535 20.82 -10.27 -4.33
N THR A 536 20.58 -10.09 -3.02
CA THR A 536 21.17 -10.91 -1.95
C THR A 536 20.74 -12.38 -2.06
N LYS A 537 19.46 -12.61 -2.40
CA LYS A 537 18.89 -13.95 -2.60
C LYS A 537 19.21 -14.56 -3.97
N LYS A 538 19.94 -13.85 -4.83
CA LYS A 538 20.27 -14.28 -6.20
C LYS A 538 19.02 -14.60 -7.03
N GLU A 539 17.96 -13.82 -6.82
CA GLU A 539 16.71 -13.88 -7.60
C GLU A 539 16.74 -12.98 -8.83
N LEU A 540 17.81 -12.20 -9.00
CA LEU A 540 18.11 -11.47 -10.23
C LEU A 540 19.09 -12.28 -11.08
N PRO A 541 19.04 -12.18 -12.42
CA PRO A 541 20.07 -12.73 -13.30
C PRO A 541 21.48 -12.33 -12.85
N ALA A 542 22.40 -13.28 -12.86
CA ALA A 542 23.81 -13.00 -12.64
C ALA A 542 24.41 -12.15 -13.78
N ASP A 543 23.85 -12.28 -15.00
CA ASP A 543 24.23 -11.44 -16.12
C ASP A 543 23.39 -10.16 -16.15
N SER A 544 24.07 -9.04 -15.93
CA SER A 544 23.51 -7.70 -15.93
C SER A 544 22.87 -7.30 -17.27
N ALA A 545 23.44 -7.74 -18.40
CA ALA A 545 22.87 -7.47 -19.72
C ALA A 545 21.49 -8.12 -19.88
N ARG A 546 21.37 -9.41 -19.53
CA ARG A 546 20.08 -10.12 -19.50
C ARG A 546 19.07 -9.45 -18.56
N LEU A 547 19.49 -9.00 -17.37
CA LEU A 547 18.59 -8.27 -16.47
C LEU A 547 18.08 -6.99 -17.13
N LEU A 548 18.94 -6.21 -17.80
CA LEU A 548 18.56 -5.01 -18.51
C LEU A 548 17.58 -5.31 -19.65
N GLU A 549 17.83 -6.35 -20.45
CA GLU A 549 16.92 -6.81 -21.50
C GLU A 549 15.54 -7.21 -20.94
N ASN A 550 15.52 -7.96 -19.83
CA ASN A 550 14.27 -8.38 -19.18
C ASN A 550 13.44 -7.19 -18.67
N VAL A 551 14.11 -6.14 -18.17
CA VAL A 551 13.43 -4.90 -17.75
C VAL A 551 12.94 -4.11 -18.96
N LEU A 552 13.81 -3.83 -19.94
CA LEU A 552 13.46 -3.02 -21.11
C LEU A 552 12.40 -3.68 -22.00
N GLY A 553 12.39 -5.02 -22.05
CA GLY A 553 11.42 -5.83 -22.77
C GLY A 553 10.12 -6.09 -22.00
N ASP A 554 9.93 -5.51 -20.81
CA ASP A 554 8.78 -5.72 -19.93
C ASP A 554 8.51 -7.18 -19.53
N VAL A 555 9.51 -8.06 -19.64
CA VAL A 555 9.36 -9.51 -19.43
C VAL A 555 8.80 -9.83 -18.05
N TYR A 556 9.24 -9.11 -17.02
CA TYR A 556 8.72 -9.28 -15.67
C TYR A 556 7.25 -8.85 -15.54
N PHE A 557 6.83 -7.76 -16.19
CA PHE A 557 5.43 -7.32 -16.14
C PHE A 557 4.50 -8.28 -16.89
N SER A 558 4.92 -8.74 -18.07
CA SER A 558 4.16 -9.73 -18.83
C SER A 558 3.98 -11.04 -18.07
N GLY A 559 5.02 -11.47 -17.34
CA GLY A 559 4.98 -12.70 -16.55
C GLY A 559 4.04 -12.65 -15.32
N ILE A 560 3.63 -11.46 -14.84
CA ILE A 560 2.76 -11.32 -13.66
C ILE A 560 1.44 -12.04 -13.85
N LYS A 561 0.84 -11.98 -15.06
CA LYS A 561 -0.46 -12.60 -15.32
C LYS A 561 -0.42 -14.11 -15.08
N ASP A 562 0.63 -14.76 -15.58
CA ASP A 562 0.76 -16.22 -15.57
C ASP A 562 1.61 -16.74 -14.40
N GLY A 563 2.18 -15.83 -13.59
CA GLY A 563 3.13 -16.18 -12.53
C GLY A 563 4.44 -16.78 -13.06
N LEU A 564 4.80 -16.46 -14.30
CA LEU A 564 5.98 -16.96 -15.00
C LEU A 564 7.15 -15.99 -14.79
N ASP A 565 7.98 -16.29 -13.79
CA ASP A 565 9.23 -15.56 -13.57
C ASP A 565 10.29 -16.04 -14.58
N PRO A 566 10.83 -15.16 -15.46
CA PRO A 566 11.88 -15.55 -16.40
C PRO A 566 13.21 -15.91 -15.69
N ASP A 567 13.36 -15.51 -14.43
CA ASP A 567 14.55 -15.72 -13.61
C ASP A 567 14.15 -16.28 -12.23
N PRO A 568 13.60 -17.51 -12.19
CA PRO A 568 13.10 -18.10 -10.96
C PRO A 568 14.25 -18.27 -9.96
N ALA A 569 13.95 -18.08 -8.67
CA ALA A 569 14.92 -18.31 -7.60
C ALA A 569 15.52 -19.72 -7.72
N PRO A 570 16.83 -19.89 -7.47
CA PRO A 570 17.43 -21.21 -7.40
C PRO A 570 16.64 -22.09 -6.43
N PRO A 571 16.34 -23.36 -6.77
CA PRO A 571 15.59 -24.23 -5.86
C PRO A 571 16.32 -24.29 -4.51
N LYS A 572 15.60 -23.95 -3.43
CA LYS A 572 16.14 -24.08 -2.08
C LYS A 572 16.58 -25.54 -1.93
N LYS A 573 17.86 -25.78 -1.61
CA LYS A 573 18.34 -27.13 -1.32
C LYS A 573 17.42 -27.69 -0.23
N PRO A 574 16.84 -28.89 -0.41
CA PRO A 574 15.95 -29.45 0.59
C PRO A 574 16.72 -29.44 1.92
N LYS A 575 16.20 -28.72 2.93
CA LYS A 575 16.75 -28.80 4.29
C LYS A 575 16.72 -30.29 4.60
N LYS A 576 17.88 -30.94 4.73
CA LYS A 576 17.95 -32.35 5.15
C LYS A 576 17.05 -32.41 6.36
N SER A 577 15.88 -33.05 6.24
CA SER A 577 14.98 -33.20 7.37
C SER A 577 15.89 -33.79 8.43
N THR A 578 16.09 -33.04 9.51
CA THR A 578 16.84 -33.54 10.64
C THR A 578 15.96 -34.67 11.10
N GLN A 579 16.25 -35.89 10.61
CA GLN A 579 15.46 -37.08 10.88
C GLN A 579 15.31 -37.05 12.37
N ALA A 580 14.08 -36.78 12.83
CA ALA A 580 13.78 -36.64 14.24
C ALA A 580 14.44 -37.84 14.88
N ALA A 581 15.47 -37.58 15.70
CA ALA A 581 16.29 -38.62 16.27
C ALA A 581 15.31 -39.65 16.81
N GLN A 582 15.31 -40.84 16.20
CA GLN A 582 14.35 -41.88 16.57
C GLN A 582 14.38 -41.94 18.09
N PRO A 583 13.23 -41.82 18.78
CA PRO A 583 13.22 -41.86 20.24
C PRO A 583 14.01 -43.10 20.63
N THR A 584 15.16 -42.89 21.27
CA THR A 584 16.01 -43.96 21.74
C THR A 584 15.12 -44.86 22.57
N ARG A 585 14.93 -46.10 22.11
CA ARG A 585 14.14 -47.10 22.85
C ARG A 585 14.60 -47.07 24.31
N PRO A 586 13.68 -47.11 25.28
CA PRO A 586 14.06 -47.21 26.68
C PRO A 586 15.04 -48.37 26.81
N ARG A 587 16.27 -48.06 27.25
CA ARG A 587 17.22 -49.09 27.64
C ARG A 587 16.61 -49.77 28.85
N ASP A 588 16.37 -51.06 28.71
CA ASP A 588 15.94 -51.94 29.78
C ASP A 588 17.14 -52.11 30.72
N ASP A 589 17.07 -51.48 31.89
CA ASP A 589 18.12 -51.50 32.91
C ASP A 589 18.05 -52.83 33.66
N GLY A 590 18.60 -53.88 33.04
CA GLY A 590 18.89 -55.16 33.70
C GLY A 590 20.26 -55.12 34.39
N GLU A 591 20.25 -54.99 35.71
CA GLU A 591 21.38 -55.26 36.60
C GLU A 591 21.93 -56.69 36.43
N GLY A 592 23.26 -56.84 36.42
CA GLY A 592 23.87 -58.15 36.66
C GLY A 592 25.33 -58.30 36.22
N SER A 593 26.25 -58.10 37.18
CA SER A 593 27.55 -58.79 37.37
C SER A 593 28.37 -59.17 36.13
N GLY A 594 29.58 -58.66 35.88
CA GLY A 594 30.75 -58.75 36.75
C GLY A 594 31.83 -59.61 36.07
N GLY A 595 33.04 -59.08 35.85
CA GLY A 595 34.22 -59.88 35.49
C GLY A 595 35.28 -59.17 34.64
N PRO A 596 36.59 -59.48 34.79
CA PRO A 596 37.67 -58.50 34.60
C PRO A 596 38.59 -58.73 33.37
N MET A 597 39.23 -57.62 32.98
CA MET A 597 40.51 -57.44 32.26
C MET A 597 40.94 -58.41 31.14
N ARG A 598 41.20 -57.86 29.94
CA ARG A 598 42.52 -57.92 29.24
C ARG A 598 42.60 -57.01 27.99
N PRO A 599 43.82 -56.62 27.53
CA PRO A 599 44.06 -55.59 26.53
C PRO A 599 44.52 -56.20 25.17
N PRO A 600 45.07 -55.45 24.18
CA PRO A 600 44.55 -55.36 22.81
C PRO A 600 45.33 -56.20 21.78
N ILE A 601 44.66 -56.73 20.74
CA ILE A 601 45.31 -57.35 19.57
C ILE A 601 44.55 -57.01 18.28
N GLY A 602 45.17 -56.17 17.44
CA GLY A 602 45.54 -56.49 16.05
C GLY A 602 44.49 -56.78 14.96
N PRO A 603 44.90 -56.76 13.66
CA PRO A 603 44.05 -56.36 12.54
C PRO A 603 43.73 -57.46 11.50
N GLY A 604 42.64 -57.23 10.75
CA GLY A 604 42.32 -57.82 9.43
C GLY A 604 41.60 -59.18 9.43
N PRO A 605 41.17 -59.76 8.27
CA PRO A 605 41.16 -59.24 6.90
C PRO A 605 39.80 -59.41 6.15
N MET A 606 39.81 -59.02 4.87
CA MET A 606 38.78 -59.19 3.82
C MET A 606 38.14 -60.59 3.76
N ARG A 607 36.92 -60.69 3.22
CA ARG A 607 36.64 -61.43 1.95
C ARG A 607 35.15 -61.38 1.51
N PRO A 608 34.84 -61.80 0.25
CA PRO A 608 33.79 -61.22 -0.59
C PRO A 608 32.74 -62.24 -1.10
N GLY A 609 31.72 -61.70 -1.76
CA GLY A 609 31.26 -62.22 -3.05
C GLY A 609 29.92 -62.96 -3.12
N LEU A 610 29.51 -63.16 -4.38
CA LEU A 610 28.30 -63.79 -4.93
C LEU A 610 27.07 -62.88 -5.00
N GLY A 611 26.53 -62.54 -6.16
CA GLY A 611 26.38 -63.36 -7.38
C GLY A 611 24.90 -63.70 -7.51
N GLY A 612 24.12 -62.96 -8.30
CA GLY A 612 23.80 -63.40 -9.65
C GLY A 612 22.30 -63.18 -9.97
N PRO A 613 21.87 -63.37 -11.22
CA PRO A 613 20.89 -62.50 -11.88
C PRO A 613 19.62 -63.20 -12.41
N GLY A 614 18.65 -62.42 -12.87
CA GLY A 614 17.84 -62.77 -14.06
C GLY A 614 16.33 -62.98 -13.89
N GLY A 615 15.59 -62.62 -14.95
CA GLY A 615 14.19 -63.02 -15.22
C GLY A 615 13.21 -61.85 -15.25
N MET A 616 13.19 -61.02 -16.30
CA MET A 616 12.36 -61.08 -17.52
C MET A 616 10.82 -60.93 -17.36
N PRO A 617 10.14 -60.24 -18.33
CA PRO A 617 8.76 -59.79 -18.23
C PRO A 617 7.77 -60.63 -19.07
N GLY A 618 6.47 -60.52 -18.79
CA GLY A 618 5.43 -61.20 -19.57
C GLY A 618 4.05 -60.53 -19.50
N PRO A 619 3.16 -60.80 -20.47
CA PRO A 619 2.35 -59.78 -21.17
C PRO A 619 0.82 -59.89 -20.93
N GLY A 620 0.07 -58.93 -21.47
CA GLY A 620 -1.35 -58.69 -21.14
C GLY A 620 -2.44 -59.31 -22.03
N LEU A 621 -3.62 -58.63 -21.97
CA LEU A 621 -4.90 -58.76 -22.72
C LEU A 621 -5.94 -59.78 -22.18
N PRO A 622 -7.23 -59.75 -22.62
CA PRO A 622 -8.25 -58.66 -22.57
C PRO A 622 -9.68 -59.17 -22.18
N GLY A 623 -10.66 -58.26 -21.96
CA GLY A 623 -12.10 -58.55 -22.23
C GLY A 623 -13.13 -58.57 -21.06
N MET A 624 -14.19 -57.78 -21.25
CA MET A 624 -15.48 -57.55 -20.53
C MET A 624 -16.37 -58.81 -20.26
N PRO A 625 -17.66 -58.74 -19.78
CA PRO A 625 -18.42 -57.82 -18.88
C PRO A 625 -19.29 -58.59 -17.82
N GLY A 626 -19.81 -57.90 -16.78
CA GLY A 626 -21.05 -58.35 -16.11
C GLY A 626 -21.28 -57.99 -14.64
N GLY A 627 -22.29 -57.15 -14.39
CA GLY A 627 -23.30 -57.35 -13.33
C GLY A 627 -23.01 -56.87 -11.89
N PRO A 628 -24.04 -56.43 -11.13
CA PRO A 628 -23.88 -55.53 -9.98
C PRO A 628 -23.80 -56.28 -8.65
N GLY A 629 -22.70 -56.08 -7.92
CA GLY A 629 -22.51 -56.59 -6.56
C GLY A 629 -22.15 -55.47 -5.60
N MET A 630 -23.10 -55.05 -4.77
CA MET A 630 -22.86 -54.30 -3.54
C MET A 630 -22.00 -55.15 -2.60
N ILE A 631 -20.71 -54.83 -2.50
CA ILE A 631 -19.81 -55.41 -1.50
C ILE A 631 -19.06 -54.24 -0.84
N GLY A 632 -19.10 -54.22 0.50
CA GLY A 632 -18.63 -53.14 1.36
C GLY A 632 -17.20 -52.71 1.05
N GLY A 633 -17.03 -51.40 0.86
CA GLY A 633 -15.74 -50.75 0.70
C GLY A 633 -14.93 -50.83 2.01
N PRO A 634 -13.65 -51.25 1.97
CA PRO A 634 -12.75 -51.19 3.11
C PRO A 634 -12.55 -49.72 3.52
N GLY A 635 -12.46 -49.49 4.83
CA GLY A 635 -12.31 -48.16 5.42
C GLY A 635 -11.26 -47.32 4.68
N MET A 636 -11.72 -46.23 4.06
CA MET A 636 -10.83 -45.16 3.64
C MET A 636 -10.22 -44.59 4.92
N SER A 637 -9.00 -45.01 5.23
CA SER A 637 -8.13 -44.31 6.14
C SER A 637 -8.16 -42.85 5.71
N SER A 638 -8.66 -41.96 6.56
CA SER A 638 -8.51 -40.51 6.40
C SER A 638 -7.03 -40.22 6.32
N GLY A 639 -6.48 -40.28 5.11
CA GLY A 639 -5.13 -39.87 4.81
C GLY A 639 -5.07 -38.40 5.15
N VAL A 640 -4.47 -38.09 6.30
CA VAL A 640 -4.14 -36.73 6.70
C VAL A 640 -3.29 -36.19 5.55
N LEU A 641 -3.90 -35.37 4.69
CA LEU A 641 -3.16 -34.62 3.68
C LEU A 641 -2.02 -33.94 4.44
N SER A 642 -0.78 -34.26 4.05
CA SER A 642 0.41 -33.71 4.69
C SER A 642 0.24 -32.20 4.82
N ALA A 643 0.57 -31.64 5.99
CA ALA A 643 0.47 -30.22 6.31
C ALA A 643 1.18 -29.30 5.29
N ASP A 644 1.94 -29.87 4.36
CA ASP A 644 2.70 -29.20 3.31
C ASP A 644 1.94 -29.00 1.99
N TYR A 645 0.69 -29.47 1.83
CA TYR A 645 -0.08 -29.19 0.60
C TYR A 645 -0.62 -27.75 0.62
N GLU A 646 0.17 -26.84 0.07
CA GLU A 646 -0.26 -25.47 -0.15
C GLU A 646 -1.18 -25.38 -1.39
N ASP A 647 -2.31 -24.70 -1.26
CA ASP A 647 -3.28 -24.53 -2.34
C ASP A 647 -2.61 -23.90 -3.60
N PRO A 648 -2.75 -24.51 -4.79
CA PRO A 648 -2.17 -24.00 -6.04
C PRO A 648 -2.53 -22.55 -6.35
N ALA A 649 -3.75 -22.10 -6.01
CA ALA A 649 -4.14 -20.70 -6.24
C ALA A 649 -3.38 -19.74 -5.32
N THR A 650 -3.16 -20.13 -4.07
CA THR A 650 -2.33 -19.39 -3.11
C THR A 650 -0.87 -19.31 -3.57
N LEU A 651 -0.31 -20.43 -4.05
CA LEU A 651 1.04 -20.47 -4.64
C LEU A 651 1.17 -19.56 -5.87
N LEU A 652 0.18 -19.56 -6.75
CA LEU A 652 0.16 -18.68 -7.92
C LEU A 652 0.16 -17.22 -7.49
N ARG A 653 -0.75 -16.81 -6.58
CA ARG A 653 -0.80 -15.43 -6.07
C ARG A 653 0.52 -14.99 -5.44
N LYS A 654 1.17 -15.85 -4.65
CA LYS A 654 2.51 -15.57 -4.08
C LYS A 654 3.56 -15.35 -5.18
N LYS A 655 3.55 -16.16 -6.24
CA LYS A 655 4.45 -15.98 -7.40
C LYS A 655 4.16 -14.66 -8.13
N GLN A 656 2.89 -14.35 -8.41
CA GLN A 656 2.48 -13.11 -9.05
C GLN A 656 2.90 -11.89 -8.23
N GLN A 657 2.69 -11.91 -6.91
CA GLN A 657 3.11 -10.84 -6.01
C GLN A 657 4.63 -10.67 -5.97
N ARG A 658 5.39 -11.77 -5.87
CA ARG A 658 6.87 -11.71 -5.89
C ARG A 658 7.39 -11.15 -7.21
N LEU A 659 6.78 -11.56 -8.33
CA LEU A 659 7.13 -11.08 -9.65
C LEU A 659 6.75 -9.60 -9.85
N ALA A 660 5.62 -9.15 -9.30
CA ALA A 660 5.23 -7.73 -9.28
C ALA A 660 6.23 -6.88 -8.48
N ILE A 661 6.73 -7.38 -7.34
CA ILE A 661 7.80 -6.74 -6.58
C ILE A 661 9.08 -6.66 -7.42
N LYS A 662 9.49 -7.76 -8.06
CA LYS A 662 10.67 -7.80 -8.94
C LYS A 662 10.54 -6.79 -10.09
N ALA A 663 9.42 -6.78 -10.80
CA ALA A 663 9.14 -5.88 -11.92
C ALA A 663 9.21 -4.41 -11.49
N ASN A 664 8.55 -4.03 -10.39
CA ASN A 664 8.56 -2.66 -9.89
C ASN A 664 9.93 -2.22 -9.38
N ALA A 665 10.63 -3.08 -8.63
CA ALA A 665 11.93 -2.76 -8.04
C ALA A 665 13.00 -2.55 -9.11
N THR A 666 13.08 -3.43 -10.11
CA THR A 666 14.06 -3.31 -11.20
C THR A 666 13.74 -2.10 -12.08
N SER A 667 12.47 -1.88 -12.43
CA SER A 667 12.02 -0.72 -13.22
C SER A 667 12.28 0.62 -12.52
N TRP A 668 11.96 0.71 -11.21
CA TRP A 668 12.30 1.89 -10.40
C TRP A 668 13.80 2.14 -10.42
N SER A 669 14.63 1.11 -10.22
CA SER A 669 16.07 1.29 -10.15
C SER A 669 16.70 1.70 -11.49
N LEU A 670 16.17 1.22 -12.62
CA LEU A 670 16.60 1.68 -13.95
C LEU A 670 16.23 3.14 -14.15
N TYR A 671 14.97 3.49 -13.90
CA TYR A 671 14.50 4.87 -14.03
C TYR A 671 15.26 5.83 -13.10
N TYR A 672 15.47 5.44 -11.84
CA TYR A 672 16.24 6.23 -10.86
C TYR A 672 17.67 6.49 -11.33
N TYR A 673 18.35 5.49 -11.92
CA TYR A 673 19.67 5.70 -12.51
C TYR A 673 19.61 6.64 -13.71
N LEU A 674 18.67 6.43 -14.63
CA LEU A 674 18.55 7.24 -15.84
C LEU A 674 18.26 8.71 -15.53
N ILE A 675 17.36 8.99 -14.59
CA ILE A 675 17.00 10.37 -14.26
C ILE A 675 18.12 11.10 -13.50
N GLN A 676 18.93 10.39 -12.72
CA GLN A 676 20.05 10.98 -11.97
C GLN A 676 21.34 11.12 -12.80
N HIS A 677 21.62 10.18 -13.71
CA HIS A 677 22.89 10.12 -14.44
C HIS A 677 22.82 10.36 -15.95
N LYS A 678 21.64 10.18 -16.55
CA LYS A 678 21.42 10.27 -18.00
C LYS A 678 20.11 11.03 -18.35
N PRO A 679 19.79 12.18 -17.72
CA PRO A 679 18.48 12.80 -17.89
C PRO A 679 18.21 13.27 -19.33
N GLU A 680 19.24 13.68 -20.07
CA GLU A 680 19.15 14.09 -21.48
C GLU A 680 18.80 12.91 -22.38
N GLN A 681 19.46 11.76 -22.18
CA GLN A 681 19.19 10.56 -22.96
C GLN A 681 17.81 9.98 -22.61
N LEU A 682 17.39 10.06 -21.34
CA LEU A 682 16.03 9.67 -20.95
C LEU A 682 14.98 10.55 -21.66
N ARG A 683 15.17 11.87 -21.69
CA ARG A 683 14.28 12.78 -22.44
C ARG A 683 14.27 12.47 -23.94
N GLN A 684 15.43 12.20 -24.53
CA GLN A 684 15.52 11.79 -25.94
C GLN A 684 14.81 10.46 -26.18
N TYR A 685 14.93 9.50 -25.27
CA TYR A 685 14.27 8.21 -25.37
C TYR A 685 12.75 8.37 -25.38
N VAL A 686 12.20 9.13 -24.44
CA VAL A 686 10.77 9.45 -24.42
C VAL A 686 10.33 10.19 -25.69
N ALA A 687 11.13 11.14 -26.17
CA ALA A 687 10.83 11.88 -27.39
C ALA A 687 10.83 10.98 -28.64
N GLU A 688 11.71 9.99 -28.72
CA GLU A 688 11.74 8.99 -29.80
C GLU A 688 10.54 8.04 -29.72
N LEU A 689 10.15 7.59 -28.53
CA LEU A 689 8.93 6.80 -28.36
C LEU A 689 7.69 7.57 -28.80
N ASN A 690 7.62 8.88 -28.53
CA ASN A 690 6.51 9.74 -28.95
C ASN A 690 6.40 9.93 -30.48
N LYS A 691 7.44 9.57 -31.25
CA LYS A 691 7.40 9.60 -32.73
C LYS A 691 6.78 8.34 -33.32
N LEU A 692 6.61 7.28 -32.52
CA LEU A 692 6.04 6.02 -33.00
C LEU A 692 4.54 6.18 -33.32
N PRO A 693 4.01 5.36 -34.25
CA PRO A 693 2.59 5.41 -34.60
C PRO A 693 1.70 5.18 -33.38
N ARG A 694 0.64 5.98 -33.26
CA ARG A 694 -0.28 5.96 -32.11
C ARG A 694 -0.99 4.62 -31.93
N ASP A 695 -1.35 4.01 -33.06
CA ASP A 695 -2.20 2.81 -33.08
C ASP A 695 -1.41 1.50 -32.94
N LEU A 696 -0.07 1.58 -32.84
CA LEU A 696 0.77 0.39 -32.70
C LEU A 696 1.17 0.22 -31.23
N PRO A 697 0.72 -0.85 -30.55
CA PRO A 697 1.22 -1.16 -29.22
C PRO A 697 2.74 -1.36 -29.33
N ILE A 698 3.50 -0.60 -28.53
CA ILE A 698 4.95 -0.73 -28.52
C ILE A 698 5.28 -2.07 -27.90
N ASP A 699 5.73 -3.01 -28.73
CA ASP A 699 6.28 -4.25 -28.21
C ASP A 699 7.63 -3.99 -27.52
N GLY A 700 7.98 -4.86 -26.56
CA GLY A 700 9.23 -4.72 -25.81
C GLY A 700 10.47 -4.67 -26.71
N LYS A 701 10.42 -5.29 -27.90
CA LYS A 701 11.51 -5.27 -28.88
C LYS A 701 11.69 -3.90 -29.52
N THR A 702 10.62 -3.23 -29.92
CA THR A 702 10.68 -1.87 -30.46
C THR A 702 11.19 -0.90 -29.41
N ALA A 703 10.65 -0.98 -28.18
CA ALA A 703 11.10 -0.16 -27.06
C ALA A 703 12.61 -0.35 -26.77
N PHE A 704 13.09 -1.59 -26.81
CA PHE A 704 14.50 -1.95 -26.64
C PHE A 704 15.37 -1.41 -27.77
N ALA A 705 14.95 -1.55 -29.04
CA ALA A 705 15.69 -1.03 -30.19
C ALA A 705 15.84 0.50 -30.15
N VAL A 706 14.77 1.22 -29.77
CA VAL A 706 14.84 2.68 -29.57
C VAL A 706 15.79 3.03 -28.43
N PHE A 707 15.80 2.25 -27.34
CA PHE A 707 16.70 2.46 -26.21
C PHE A 707 18.17 2.27 -26.64
N VAL A 708 18.49 1.16 -27.30
CA VAL A 708 19.82 0.85 -27.83
C VAL A 708 20.34 1.98 -28.72
N ARG A 709 19.49 2.52 -29.60
CA ARG A 709 19.83 3.64 -30.48
C ARG A 709 20.13 4.91 -29.69
N VAL A 710 19.22 5.33 -28.80
CA VAL A 710 19.35 6.59 -28.05
C VAL A 710 20.55 6.58 -27.10
N PHE A 711 20.80 5.45 -26.46
CA PHE A 711 21.91 5.27 -25.53
C PHE A 711 23.22 4.85 -26.20
N LYS A 712 23.25 4.76 -27.55
CA LYS A 712 24.42 4.42 -28.36
C LYS A 712 25.04 3.08 -27.96
N LEU A 713 24.19 2.09 -27.73
CA LEU A 713 24.57 0.73 -27.34
C LEU A 713 24.67 -0.21 -28.55
N SER A 714 24.72 0.32 -29.78
CA SER A 714 24.90 -0.42 -31.01
C SER A 714 26.15 0.07 -31.74
N THR A 715 26.88 -0.86 -32.35
CA THR A 715 28.02 -0.58 -33.23
C THR A 715 27.64 -0.56 -34.71
N THR A 716 26.42 -0.99 -35.06
CA THR A 716 25.94 -1.07 -36.44
C THR A 716 24.88 -0.01 -36.74
N ALA A 717 24.76 0.36 -38.02
CA ALA A 717 23.72 1.30 -38.46
C ALA A 717 22.30 0.73 -38.27
N ASP A 718 22.17 -0.60 -38.27
CA ASP A 718 20.90 -1.33 -38.13
C ASP A 718 20.33 -1.31 -36.71
N GLY A 719 21.10 -0.80 -35.74
CA GLY A 719 20.64 -0.65 -34.35
C GLY A 719 20.61 -1.94 -33.55
N VAL A 720 21.28 -3.00 -34.00
CA VAL A 720 21.43 -4.25 -33.23
C VAL A 720 22.31 -3.96 -32.00
N ALA A 721 21.85 -4.38 -30.83
CA ALA A 721 22.59 -4.16 -29.59
C ALA A 721 23.97 -4.83 -29.64
N ASP A 722 25.01 -4.04 -29.35
CA ASP A 722 26.34 -4.56 -29.09
C ASP A 722 26.38 -5.14 -27.68
N ALA A 723 26.58 -6.46 -27.57
CA ALA A 723 26.52 -7.17 -26.29
C ALA A 723 27.50 -6.61 -25.25
N LYS A 724 28.65 -6.08 -25.69
CA LYS A 724 29.67 -5.53 -24.79
C LYS A 724 29.26 -4.16 -24.26
N GLU A 725 28.77 -3.26 -25.12
CA GLU A 725 28.28 -1.95 -24.67
C GLU A 725 27.00 -2.07 -23.83
N LEU A 726 26.10 -3.00 -24.17
CA LEU A 726 24.90 -3.28 -23.38
C LEU A 726 25.28 -3.78 -21.97
N LYS A 727 26.20 -4.75 -21.88
CA LYS A 727 26.70 -5.25 -20.61
C LYS A 727 27.36 -4.16 -19.78
N LYS A 728 28.23 -3.35 -20.40
CA LYS A 728 28.89 -2.24 -19.73
C LYS A 728 27.88 -1.23 -19.17
N PHE A 729 26.85 -0.86 -19.94
CA PHE A 729 25.79 0.01 -19.46
C PHE A 729 25.06 -0.60 -18.26
N ALA A 730 24.72 -1.89 -18.34
CA ALA A 730 24.04 -2.59 -17.26
C ALA A 730 24.91 -2.69 -15.98
N ASP A 731 26.21 -2.95 -16.12
CA ASP A 731 27.16 -2.97 -15.02
C ASP A 731 27.32 -1.59 -14.38
N GLU A 732 27.40 -0.52 -15.18
CA GLU A 732 27.42 0.88 -14.69
C GLU A 732 26.15 1.20 -13.89
N TRP A 733 24.99 0.82 -14.41
CA TRP A 733 23.70 1.00 -13.75
C TRP A 733 23.64 0.28 -12.39
N LEU A 734 23.91 -1.02 -12.36
CA LEU A 734 23.85 -1.80 -11.12
C LEU A 734 24.92 -1.35 -10.12
N THR A 735 26.11 -0.98 -10.60
CA THR A 735 27.16 -0.40 -9.75
C THR A 735 26.67 0.88 -9.09
N TYR A 736 26.08 1.80 -9.86
CA TYR A 736 25.53 3.04 -9.30
C TYR A 736 24.46 2.75 -8.26
N ILE A 737 23.44 1.94 -8.58
CA ILE A 737 22.37 1.61 -7.64
C ILE A 737 22.91 0.95 -6.38
N ASN A 738 24.00 0.17 -6.51
CA ASN A 738 24.66 -0.41 -5.36
C ASN A 738 25.38 0.60 -4.45
N THR A 739 25.77 1.76 -4.99
CA THR A 739 26.35 2.88 -4.21
C THR A 739 25.31 3.80 -3.57
N VAL A 740 24.04 3.79 -4.05
CA VAL A 740 22.98 4.60 -3.44
C VAL A 740 22.73 4.10 -2.01
N PRO A 741 22.88 4.96 -0.98
CA PRO A 741 22.63 4.60 0.40
C PRO A 741 21.19 4.10 0.60
N LEU A 742 21.02 3.09 1.45
CA LEU A 742 19.68 2.64 1.83
C LEU A 742 18.99 3.75 2.61
N VAL A 743 17.79 4.12 2.14
CA VAL A 743 16.92 5.06 2.85
C VAL A 743 16.06 4.25 3.82
N GLY A 744 16.19 4.48 5.12
CA GLY A 744 15.39 3.77 6.14
C GLY A 744 16.21 2.81 7.00
N VAL A 745 15.51 2.07 7.85
CA VAL A 745 16.10 1.22 8.88
C VAL A 745 15.41 -0.15 8.87
N ASP A 746 16.21 -1.22 8.91
CA ASP A 746 15.72 -2.58 9.15
C ASP A 746 15.44 -2.78 10.64
N ILE A 747 14.22 -3.16 10.98
CA ILE A 747 13.78 -3.47 12.35
C ILE A 747 13.42 -4.95 12.41
N PRO A 748 14.09 -5.74 13.26
CA PRO A 748 13.74 -7.15 13.48
C PRO A 748 12.31 -7.27 13.98
N LEU A 749 11.49 -8.11 13.34
CA LEU A 749 10.14 -8.35 13.81
C LEU A 749 10.17 -9.18 15.09
N VAL A 750 9.51 -8.68 16.12
CA VAL A 750 9.25 -9.44 17.35
C VAL A 750 8.09 -10.39 17.06
N ALA A 751 8.33 -11.71 17.21
CA ALA A 751 7.27 -12.70 17.15
C ALA A 751 6.27 -12.42 18.30
N PRO A 752 4.95 -12.45 18.05
CA PRO A 752 3.98 -12.31 19.12
C PRO A 752 4.22 -13.39 20.18
N GLU A 753 4.28 -13.00 21.46
CA GLU A 753 4.33 -14.00 22.53
C GLU A 753 3.05 -14.84 22.44
N PRO A 754 3.14 -16.18 22.51
CA PRO A 754 1.94 -16.99 22.60
C PRO A 754 1.16 -16.51 23.82
N PRO A 755 -0.18 -16.40 23.74
CA PRO A 755 -0.99 -15.98 24.86
C PRO A 755 -0.60 -16.87 26.04
N LYS A 756 -0.04 -16.27 27.10
CA LYS A 756 0.31 -17.00 28.32
C LYS A 756 -0.96 -17.73 28.70
N ASN A 757 -0.95 -19.06 28.65
CA ASN A 757 -2.07 -19.89 29.07
C ASN A 757 -2.42 -19.40 30.48
N THR A 758 -3.42 -18.54 30.59
CA THR A 758 -4.05 -18.24 31.84
C THR A 758 -4.68 -19.57 32.18
N THR A 759 -3.98 -20.34 33.03
CA THR A 759 -4.53 -21.55 33.65
C THR A 759 -5.96 -21.19 33.98
N PRO A 760 -6.98 -21.87 33.43
CA PRO A 760 -8.37 -21.50 33.63
C PRO A 760 -8.56 -21.40 35.14
N GLY A 761 -8.49 -20.16 35.63
CA GLY A 761 -8.49 -19.90 37.04
C GLY A 761 -9.85 -20.39 37.47
N THR A 762 -9.88 -21.29 38.44
CA THR A 762 -11.05 -21.54 39.26
C THR A 762 -11.64 -20.18 39.63
N GLY A 763 -12.61 -19.72 38.85
CA GLY A 763 -13.19 -18.40 39.02
C GLY A 763 -13.77 -18.35 40.42
N PRO A 764 -13.49 -17.32 41.23
CA PRO A 764 -14.21 -17.12 42.47
C PRO A 764 -15.63 -16.68 42.09
N GLY A 765 -16.59 -17.58 42.26
CA GLY A 765 -18.02 -17.28 42.10
C GLY A 765 -18.64 -17.97 40.90
N GLY A 766 -19.08 -19.22 41.09
CA GLY A 766 -20.24 -19.70 40.37
C GLY A 766 -21.38 -18.71 40.58
N PHE A 767 -22.05 -18.32 39.49
CA PHE A 767 -23.33 -17.64 39.54
C PHE A 767 -24.25 -18.40 40.51
N PRO A 768 -24.80 -17.76 41.56
CA PRO A 768 -25.87 -18.34 42.34
C PRO A 768 -27.01 -18.63 41.39
N GLY A 769 -27.48 -19.88 41.40
CA GLY A 769 -28.57 -20.34 40.55
C GLY A 769 -29.76 -19.39 40.61
N PHE A 770 -30.32 -19.11 39.44
CA PHE A 770 -31.69 -18.63 39.33
C PHE A 770 -32.58 -19.52 40.21
N PRO A 771 -33.30 -18.97 41.21
CA PRO A 771 -34.28 -19.73 41.94
C PRO A 771 -35.35 -20.22 40.98
N GLY A 772 -35.52 -21.54 40.94
CA GLY A 772 -36.58 -22.19 40.21
C GLY A 772 -37.94 -21.58 40.56
N ALA A 773 -38.76 -21.50 39.53
CA ALA A 773 -40.18 -21.21 39.63
C ALA A 773 -40.82 -22.07 40.74
N SER A 774 -41.50 -21.41 41.67
CA SER A 774 -42.51 -22.05 42.51
C SER A 774 -43.87 -21.39 42.26
N PRO A 775 -44.96 -22.16 42.24
CA PRO A 775 -46.24 -21.74 41.71
C PRO A 775 -47.12 -21.04 42.75
N GLY A 776 -47.89 -20.05 42.28
CA GLY A 776 -49.26 -19.78 42.72
C GLY A 776 -49.51 -19.38 44.18
N GLY A 777 -50.10 -18.19 44.36
CA GLY A 777 -50.99 -17.95 45.50
C GLY A 777 -51.03 -16.52 46.01
N GLY A 778 -52.20 -15.89 45.90
CA GLY A 778 -52.69 -14.95 46.92
C GLY A 778 -52.42 -13.45 46.72
N ARG A 779 -53.39 -12.75 46.13
CA ARG A 779 -53.85 -11.43 46.63
C ARG A 779 -54.44 -11.63 48.05
N PRO A 780 -54.39 -10.66 49.01
CA PRO A 780 -55.11 -9.38 48.85
C PRO A 780 -54.57 -8.14 49.62
N GLY A 781 -55.10 -6.97 49.23
CA GLY A 781 -55.18 -5.72 50.05
C GLY A 781 -53.92 -4.86 50.04
N GLY A 782 -53.92 -3.55 49.89
CA GLY A 782 -54.98 -2.55 50.10
C GLY A 782 -54.41 -1.43 50.99
N GLY A 783 -54.41 -0.19 50.50
CA GLY A 783 -53.94 1.02 51.19
C GLY A 783 -52.59 1.52 50.65
N GLY A 784 -52.37 2.77 50.31
CA GLY A 784 -53.13 3.98 50.60
C GLY A 784 -52.15 5.08 51.03
N ASN A 785 -52.01 6.07 50.16
CA ASN A 785 -51.54 7.45 50.37
C ASN A 785 -50.04 7.85 50.28
N PRO A 786 -49.78 9.11 49.86
CA PRO A 786 -48.52 9.63 49.34
C PRO A 786 -47.81 10.61 50.30
N ASP A 787 -46.79 11.27 49.76
CA ASP A 787 -46.15 12.55 50.13
C ASP A 787 -44.75 12.51 50.76
N GLN A 788 -43.88 13.32 50.13
CA GLN A 788 -42.76 14.14 50.67
C GLN A 788 -41.57 13.38 51.28
N ASN A 789 -40.32 13.58 50.85
CA ASN A 789 -39.59 14.83 50.57
C ASN A 789 -38.50 14.60 49.52
#